data_AF-A0A817WI00-F1
#
_entry.id   AF-A0A817WI00-F1
#
_cell.length_a   1.000
_cell.length_b   1.000
_cell.length_c   1.000
_cell.angle_alpha   90.00
_cell.angle_beta   90.00
_cell.angle_gamma   90.00
#
_symmetry.space_group_name_H-M   'P 1'
#
loop_
_entity.id
_entity.type
_entity.pdbx_description
1 polymer ?
#
loop_
_entity_poly.entity_id
_entity_poly.type
_entity_poly.pdbx_seq_one_letter_code
_entity_poly.pdbx_strand_id
1 'polypeptide(L)'
;MSISNLDKLVPTKYGWHVRFDKQFDPTWKPFSRPKLRQAIEYVPLFMRYLRVWYKLKRAKRRAHMDFLNPVPLQQIYGAPIGGVGCGTIGRGFRGEFCRYQLVPGLYEFNTVDANTFTVCIRRRNTTTYCQVLTPYRLRKKGLRSWNCAFPRENGHYQALYPQSWTTYDLPNQNIRLLCKQLSPIIPHNYKDSSLPVASFLWYIENLNDEPVEVSLMFTWQAGSASHEFSCRDVSHESVDVTDDEISASGISIKQTLRGMKLEYCIMGKKQSDNTITTRTNFNICSTTDGRDVWLDLTDDGRLTEPQNTRSTAVHTASCVCITTTVEPNSIKTSEFVLAWHMPVINFGLGQRQYRRWYTKFFDIETLTGSTLCVYTMKNRTQWEEDIAKWQQPILDDQSLPEWYKSALFNESYFIADGGTIWLDVSEDTTLPDHVREWGRFGYLEGHEYRMINTYDVHFYASFALIQLWPQLELSIQYDFASSVAYEKRETRTYLFHGRAAHWKTLHTVPHDLGDPDEEPWLLINAYISHDTADWKDLGLKYLLQVYRDYVYTQNKQFLIDVWPTVKMVTDRVKKQDTDGDGLVDNGGFADQTYDAWTATGASAYCGNLHIAALRACVEMARMMDDTNALDEYDVWLKLAKTSYSEKLWNGTYYNYDSSLSRHHDCIMSDQLAGFWYLRLSGHKYDDFEKDRVDSVLNTIFNMNVMTFGQGKLGAVNGMTSLGQLEVVSMQSEEIWTGVTYGLSSTMIMEDLKTQAFVTSEGIYNTCYNVAGLAFQTPEALMRDGHFRSCGYMRALSIWAIQKALELSRLESNTDKCHNTLSKAISIDEKKKKMKTLRDTNNNYSNTIGNTTQQNFSSSILSTNTRQNSMLSNTSLHSNSTITDSDANTYPSLLTQNHLQQQTICRTNQDQLSSNYNTQQTTSNSKFTTQNNNSINSNSLQSPSNPFTSTFNGGDTNQLSSTIQTYLSKFGNNQVFQSDAMNSLFYLQLMNAHTMFMQQLLTNQHNTFSTDYDSIKHNQCSTLLYNQSIPISNIDLPKDIINSGKNSQILQTDSNIFVPKTRPMTQDEIAEHARLVYQRALQRNQLQQHNDLMKHFYDTLNIKQYDSSTNNIIKLVNNNDVPSVPNVGNIGKI
;
A
#
# COMPACT_ATOMS: atom_id res chain seq x y z
N MET A 1 -36.90 -20.49 8.99
CA MET A 1 -36.26 -20.17 7.71
C MET A 1 -35.21 -21.21 7.44
N SER A 2 -35.36 -22.05 6.42
CA SER A 2 -34.26 -22.92 5.99
C SER A 2 -33.14 -22.01 5.49
N ILE A 3 -31.94 -22.13 6.05
CA ILE A 3 -30.73 -21.48 5.54
C ILE A 3 -30.60 -21.87 4.06
N SER A 4 -30.53 -20.91 3.14
CA SER A 4 -30.39 -21.21 1.71
C SER A 4 -29.09 -21.99 1.50
N ASN A 5 -29.07 -22.83 0.47
CA ASN A 5 -27.85 -23.59 0.15
C ASN A 5 -26.72 -22.67 -0.32
N LEU A 6 -27.05 -21.50 -0.85
CA LEU A 6 -26.09 -20.50 -1.32
C LEU A 6 -25.38 -19.77 -0.16
N ASP A 7 -26.06 -19.59 0.98
CA ASP A 7 -25.45 -18.97 2.18
C ASP A 7 -24.32 -19.83 2.78
N LYS A 8 -24.30 -21.14 2.49
CA LYS A 8 -23.22 -22.06 2.93
C LYS A 8 -21.93 -21.90 2.13
N LEU A 9 -21.99 -21.26 0.95
CA LEU A 9 -20.84 -21.06 0.04
C LEU A 9 -20.05 -19.78 0.37
N VAL A 10 -20.64 -18.93 1.22
CA VAL A 10 -20.05 -17.68 1.69
C VAL A 10 -19.44 -17.96 3.08
N PRO A 11 -18.20 -17.54 3.36
CA PRO A 11 -17.61 -17.71 4.69
C PRO A 11 -18.30 -16.76 5.69
N THR A 12 -19.48 -17.14 6.20
CA THR A 12 -20.41 -16.26 6.93
C THR A 12 -19.83 -15.57 8.16
N LYS A 13 -18.73 -16.06 8.74
CA LYS A 13 -18.15 -15.56 9.99
C LYS A 13 -17.00 -14.55 9.81
N TYR A 14 -16.23 -14.60 8.72
CA TYR A 14 -14.95 -13.89 8.64
C TYR A 14 -14.87 -12.97 7.42
N GLY A 15 -14.24 -11.81 7.56
CA GLY A 15 -14.06 -10.85 6.46
C GLY A 15 -14.85 -9.55 6.65
N TRP A 16 -14.74 -8.66 5.66
CA TRP A 16 -15.43 -7.37 5.68
C TRP A 16 -16.76 -7.49 4.98
N HIS A 17 -17.84 -7.26 5.72
CA HIS A 17 -19.22 -7.36 5.25
C HIS A 17 -19.83 -5.99 5.04
N VAL A 18 -20.40 -5.74 3.87
CA VAL A 18 -21.00 -4.44 3.55
C VAL A 18 -22.18 -4.59 2.60
N ARG A 19 -23.29 -3.96 2.95
CA ARG A 19 -24.47 -3.87 2.08
C ARG A 19 -24.30 -2.75 1.06
N PHE A 20 -24.93 -2.86 -0.10
CA PHE A 20 -24.85 -1.82 -1.13
C PHE A 20 -25.48 -0.48 -0.69
N ASP A 21 -26.37 -0.49 0.29
CA ASP A 21 -26.98 0.69 0.91
C ASP A 21 -26.12 1.36 2.00
N LYS A 22 -24.95 0.79 2.35
CA LYS A 22 -24.02 1.38 3.32
C LYS A 22 -23.64 2.81 2.92
N GLN A 23 -23.89 3.72 3.86
CA GLN A 23 -23.38 5.07 3.84
C GLN A 23 -22.23 5.16 4.85
N PHE A 24 -21.10 5.66 4.38
CA PHE A 24 -19.95 5.98 5.21
C PHE A 24 -20.06 7.43 5.68
N ASP A 25 -19.32 7.77 6.72
CA ASP A 25 -19.32 9.12 7.25
C ASP A 25 -18.73 10.10 6.20
N PRO A 26 -19.54 11.05 5.67
CA PRO A 26 -19.10 11.96 4.63
C PRO A 26 -18.19 13.07 5.16
N THR A 27 -17.99 13.20 6.48
CA THR A 27 -17.08 14.20 7.02
C THR A 27 -15.62 13.86 6.77
N TRP A 28 -15.32 12.58 6.47
CA TRP A 28 -13.97 12.13 6.20
C TRP A 28 -13.43 12.69 4.88
N LYS A 29 -12.23 13.28 4.92
CA LYS A 29 -11.63 13.93 3.74
C LYS A 29 -10.10 13.91 3.78
N PRO A 30 -9.43 13.99 2.62
CA PRO A 30 -7.99 14.16 2.58
C PRO A 30 -7.56 15.39 3.36
N PHE A 31 -6.45 15.29 4.09
CA PHE A 31 -5.83 16.43 4.73
C PHE A 31 -5.43 17.47 3.68
N SER A 32 -5.81 18.72 3.90
CA SER A 32 -5.63 19.79 2.89
C SER A 32 -4.84 20.99 3.36
N ARG A 33 -4.86 21.34 4.66
CA ARG A 33 -4.15 22.52 5.18
C ARG A 33 -3.68 22.31 6.63
N PRO A 34 -2.40 22.60 6.93
CA PRO A 34 -1.93 22.68 8.31
C PRO A 34 -2.51 23.91 9.01
N LYS A 35 -2.40 23.94 10.35
CA LYS A 35 -2.85 25.09 11.16
C LYS A 35 -2.07 26.35 10.75
N LEU A 36 -2.66 27.55 10.90
CA LEU A 36 -2.03 28.80 10.46
C LEU A 36 -0.60 29.00 10.98
N ARG A 37 -0.35 28.64 12.24
CA ARG A 37 0.98 28.72 12.85
C ARG A 37 1.99 27.79 12.16
N GLN A 38 1.59 26.55 11.86
CA GLN A 38 2.40 25.58 11.11
C GLN A 38 2.57 26.03 9.65
N ALA A 39 1.53 26.59 9.02
CA ALA A 39 1.55 27.03 7.62
C ALA A 39 2.60 28.11 7.32
N ILE A 40 2.86 29.02 8.26
CA ILE A 40 3.87 30.09 8.11
C ILE A 40 5.27 29.47 7.94
N GLU A 41 5.60 28.44 8.71
CA GLU A 41 6.89 27.74 8.65
C GLU A 41 7.09 27.01 7.31
N TYR A 42 6.00 26.58 6.67
CA TYR A 42 6.03 25.88 5.39
C TYR A 42 6.01 26.79 4.16
N VAL A 43 5.94 28.12 4.29
CA VAL A 43 5.92 29.03 3.11
C VAL A 43 7.16 28.86 2.21
N PRO A 44 8.40 28.82 2.74
CA PRO A 44 9.59 28.60 1.91
C PRO A 44 9.57 27.23 1.21
N LEU A 45 9.13 26.19 1.92
CA LEU A 45 8.95 24.84 1.37
C LEU A 45 7.95 24.87 0.20
N PHE A 46 6.79 25.47 0.40
CA PHE A 46 5.73 25.57 -0.60
C PHE A 46 6.21 26.30 -1.87
N MET A 47 6.94 27.41 -1.72
CA MET A 47 7.48 28.15 -2.87
C MET A 47 8.52 27.35 -3.66
N ARG A 48 9.38 26.57 -2.98
CA ARG A 48 10.33 25.67 -3.65
C ARG A 48 9.60 24.52 -4.34
N TYR A 49 8.63 23.92 -3.65
CA TYR A 49 7.78 22.87 -4.20
C TYR A 49 7.05 23.32 -5.47
N LEU A 50 6.43 24.50 -5.47
CA LEU A 50 5.76 25.06 -6.65
C LEU A 50 6.69 25.17 -7.86
N ARG A 51 7.96 25.53 -7.67
CA ARG A 51 8.95 25.57 -8.76
C ARG A 51 9.24 24.17 -9.31
N VAL A 52 9.41 23.19 -8.44
CA VAL A 52 9.63 21.78 -8.86
C VAL A 52 8.40 21.23 -9.56
N TRP A 53 7.22 21.39 -8.96
CA TRP A 53 5.95 20.98 -9.54
C TRP A 53 5.72 21.60 -10.92
N TYR A 54 5.98 22.90 -11.07
CA TYR A 54 5.87 23.58 -12.37
C TYR A 54 6.85 23.01 -13.40
N LYS A 55 8.09 22.72 -13.01
CA LYS A 55 9.10 22.08 -13.87
C LYS A 55 8.64 20.69 -14.33
N LEU A 56 8.13 19.86 -13.41
CA LEU A 56 7.62 18.52 -13.72
C LEU A 56 6.39 18.58 -14.63
N LYS A 57 5.44 19.49 -14.35
CA LYS A 57 4.26 19.71 -15.18
C LYS A 57 4.63 20.11 -16.60
N ARG A 58 5.62 21.00 -16.80
CA ARG A 58 6.15 21.35 -18.13
C ARG A 58 6.77 20.16 -18.86
N ALA A 59 7.36 19.22 -18.11
CA ALA A 59 7.89 17.98 -18.63
C ALA A 59 6.84 16.87 -18.81
N LYS A 60 5.54 17.16 -18.59
CA LYS A 60 4.44 16.19 -18.60
C LYS A 60 4.65 15.02 -17.62
N ARG A 61 5.33 15.29 -16.51
CA ARG A 61 5.58 14.35 -15.42
C ARG A 61 4.80 14.74 -14.18
N ARG A 62 4.43 13.75 -13.38
CA ARG A 62 3.76 13.95 -12.09
C ARG A 62 4.81 14.16 -10.99
N ALA A 63 4.44 14.86 -9.92
CA ALA A 63 5.26 14.91 -8.72
C ALA A 63 5.18 13.55 -8.00
N HIS A 64 6.28 13.06 -7.43
CA HIS A 64 6.25 11.82 -6.62
C HIS A 64 5.41 12.00 -5.35
N MET A 65 5.31 13.23 -4.84
CA MET A 65 4.32 13.68 -3.86
C MET A 65 3.56 14.88 -4.43
N ASP A 66 2.32 14.69 -4.87
CA ASP A 66 1.48 15.77 -5.40
C ASP A 66 0.58 16.39 -4.32
N PHE A 67 1.11 17.39 -3.61
CA PHE A 67 0.36 18.09 -2.56
C PHE A 67 -0.71 19.05 -3.11
N LEU A 68 -0.73 19.32 -4.42
CA LEU A 68 -1.72 20.22 -5.04
C LEU A 68 -2.93 19.47 -5.58
N ASN A 69 -2.75 18.21 -5.94
CA ASN A 69 -3.78 17.35 -6.50
C ASN A 69 -3.88 16.04 -5.69
N PRO A 70 -4.31 16.11 -4.41
CA PRO A 70 -4.47 14.91 -3.61
C PRO A 70 -5.50 13.96 -4.23
N VAL A 71 -5.31 12.67 -4.02
CA VAL A 71 -6.23 11.64 -4.53
C VAL A 71 -7.56 11.78 -3.78
N PRO A 72 -8.69 11.95 -4.49
CA PRO A 72 -9.99 12.11 -3.83
C PRO A 72 -10.41 10.80 -3.14
N LEU A 73 -10.97 10.92 -1.94
CA LEU A 73 -11.59 9.79 -1.25
C LEU A 73 -12.76 9.24 -2.08
N GLN A 74 -12.66 7.98 -2.50
CA GLN A 74 -13.78 7.27 -3.11
C GLN A 74 -14.22 6.13 -2.19
N GLN A 75 -15.37 6.28 -1.55
CA GLN A 75 -15.92 5.29 -0.62
C GLN A 75 -16.66 4.16 -1.38
N ILE A 76 -15.96 3.55 -2.34
CA ILE A 76 -16.52 2.53 -3.25
C ILE A 76 -15.68 1.26 -3.33
N TYR A 77 -14.41 1.28 -2.90
CA TYR A 77 -13.48 0.20 -3.19
C TYR A 77 -13.80 -1.11 -2.45
N GLY A 78 -13.43 -2.21 -3.10
CA GLY A 78 -13.45 -3.58 -2.61
C GLY A 78 -12.11 -4.26 -2.93
N ALA A 79 -12.05 -5.57 -2.71
CA ALA A 79 -10.87 -6.38 -3.00
C ALA A 79 -10.43 -6.20 -4.48
N PRO A 80 -9.19 -5.76 -4.74
CA PRO A 80 -8.67 -5.63 -6.09
C PRO A 80 -8.52 -7.00 -6.75
N ILE A 81 -8.41 -6.99 -8.08
CA ILE A 81 -8.09 -8.18 -8.87
C ILE A 81 -6.72 -8.05 -9.54
N GLY A 82 -6.01 -9.18 -9.61
CA GLY A 82 -4.69 -9.29 -10.23
C GLY A 82 -3.64 -9.92 -9.34
N GLY A 83 -2.63 -10.52 -9.96
CA GLY A 83 -1.42 -10.99 -9.30
C GLY A 83 -0.46 -9.85 -8.89
N VAL A 84 0.52 -10.21 -8.08
CA VAL A 84 1.66 -9.39 -7.67
C VAL A 84 2.49 -8.99 -8.89
N GLY A 85 2.74 -7.69 -9.05
CA GLY A 85 3.65 -7.16 -10.07
C GLY A 85 3.15 -7.19 -11.51
N CYS A 86 1.89 -7.58 -11.74
CA CYS A 86 1.28 -7.67 -13.08
C CYS A 86 0.32 -6.51 -13.41
N GLY A 87 0.13 -5.60 -12.46
CA GLY A 87 -0.88 -4.56 -12.51
C GLY A 87 -2.23 -5.08 -12.04
N THR A 88 -2.96 -4.24 -11.31
CA THR A 88 -4.26 -4.60 -10.73
C THR A 88 -5.40 -3.75 -11.28
N ILE A 89 -6.62 -4.24 -11.10
CA ILE A 89 -7.85 -3.50 -11.38
C ILE A 89 -8.69 -3.55 -10.10
N GLY A 90 -9.12 -2.39 -9.60
CA GLY A 90 -10.04 -2.32 -8.47
C GLY A 90 -11.44 -2.81 -8.85
N ARG A 91 -12.08 -3.58 -7.97
CA ARG A 91 -13.52 -3.86 -8.07
C ARG A 91 -14.21 -3.34 -6.83
N GLY A 92 -15.11 -2.37 -7.02
CA GLY A 92 -15.89 -1.77 -5.96
C GLY A 92 -16.86 -2.77 -5.34
N PHE A 93 -17.21 -2.53 -4.07
CA PHE A 93 -18.12 -3.43 -3.34
C PHE A 93 -19.54 -3.44 -3.93
N ARG A 94 -19.88 -2.52 -4.85
CA ARG A 94 -21.16 -2.48 -5.56
C ARG A 94 -21.03 -2.93 -7.03
N GLY A 95 -19.92 -3.60 -7.38
CA GLY A 95 -19.69 -4.21 -8.68
C GLY A 95 -18.98 -3.32 -9.71
N GLU A 96 -18.55 -2.11 -9.34
CA GLU A 96 -17.84 -1.19 -10.22
C GLU A 96 -16.43 -1.70 -10.57
N PHE A 97 -16.01 -1.67 -11.84
CA PHE A 97 -14.59 -1.78 -12.18
C PHE A 97 -13.94 -0.40 -12.19
N CYS A 98 -12.94 -0.20 -11.34
CA CYS A 98 -12.36 1.09 -11.02
C CYS A 98 -10.86 0.96 -10.71
N ARG A 99 -10.18 2.07 -10.41
CA ARG A 99 -8.77 2.12 -9.95
C ARG A 99 -7.86 1.14 -10.71
N TYR A 100 -7.41 1.55 -11.89
CA TYR A 100 -6.57 0.72 -12.75
C TYR A 100 -5.10 1.02 -12.51
N GLN A 101 -4.30 -0.03 -12.32
CA GLN A 101 -2.85 0.02 -12.10
C GLN A 101 -2.10 -0.80 -13.16
N LEU A 102 -2.51 -0.66 -14.43
CA LEU A 102 -1.92 -1.43 -15.54
C LEU A 102 -0.57 -0.87 -15.98
N VAL A 103 -0.37 0.44 -15.88
CA VAL A 103 0.93 1.06 -16.11
C VAL A 103 1.76 0.90 -14.84
N PRO A 104 3.01 0.41 -14.92
CA PRO A 104 3.86 0.14 -13.75
C PRO A 104 3.90 1.33 -12.78
N GLY A 105 3.53 1.12 -11.52
CA GLY A 105 3.53 2.14 -10.47
C GLY A 105 2.60 3.35 -10.66
N LEU A 106 1.66 3.34 -11.62
CA LEU A 106 0.73 4.46 -11.86
C LEU A 106 -0.73 4.04 -11.76
N TYR A 107 -1.54 4.90 -11.14
CA TYR A 107 -2.97 4.68 -10.94
C TYR A 107 -3.84 5.57 -11.82
N GLU A 108 -5.01 5.01 -12.17
CA GLU A 108 -6.16 5.70 -12.75
C GLU A 108 -7.41 5.44 -11.90
N PHE A 109 -7.80 6.41 -11.07
CA PHE A 109 -8.89 6.26 -10.09
C PHE A 109 -10.31 6.34 -10.66
N ASN A 110 -10.48 6.24 -11.98
CA ASN A 110 -11.80 6.34 -12.62
C ASN A 110 -12.55 5.01 -12.58
N THR A 111 -13.87 5.08 -12.65
CA THR A 111 -14.76 3.94 -12.89
C THR A 111 -15.03 3.80 -14.38
N VAL A 112 -14.97 2.58 -14.92
CA VAL A 112 -15.33 2.30 -16.32
C VAL A 112 -16.77 1.81 -16.38
N ASP A 113 -17.69 2.72 -16.72
CA ASP A 113 -19.14 2.49 -16.73
C ASP A 113 -19.57 1.26 -17.56
N ALA A 114 -18.87 0.96 -18.67
CA ALA A 114 -19.20 -0.17 -19.55
C ALA A 114 -18.76 -1.53 -18.98
N ASN A 115 -17.81 -1.54 -18.04
CA ASN A 115 -17.31 -2.78 -17.46
C ASN A 115 -18.27 -3.23 -16.35
N THR A 116 -19.05 -4.27 -16.60
CA THR A 116 -20.09 -4.71 -15.66
C THR A 116 -20.59 -6.11 -15.99
N PHE A 117 -21.37 -6.68 -15.06
CA PHE A 117 -22.17 -7.88 -15.28
C PHE A 117 -23.65 -7.51 -15.39
N THR A 118 -24.36 -8.14 -16.32
CA THR A 118 -25.81 -7.98 -16.52
C THR A 118 -26.49 -9.34 -16.45
N VAL A 119 -27.63 -9.43 -15.76
CA VAL A 119 -28.46 -10.63 -15.73
C VAL A 119 -29.71 -10.43 -16.59
N CYS A 120 -30.07 -11.44 -17.37
CA CYS A 120 -31.34 -11.55 -18.09
C CYS A 120 -32.02 -12.87 -17.68
N ILE A 121 -33.29 -12.82 -17.32
CA ILE A 121 -34.07 -13.96 -16.83
C ILE A 121 -35.26 -14.21 -17.74
N ARG A 122 -35.36 -15.45 -18.22
CA ARG A 122 -36.34 -15.89 -19.19
C ARG A 122 -37.18 -17.05 -18.66
N ARG A 123 -38.47 -16.96 -18.93
CA ARG A 123 -39.47 -17.99 -18.63
C ARG A 123 -40.29 -18.24 -19.89
N ARG A 124 -40.46 -19.50 -20.28
CA ARG A 124 -41.25 -19.90 -21.46
C ARG A 124 -40.87 -19.09 -22.71
N ASN A 125 -39.57 -18.97 -22.97
CA ASN A 125 -38.98 -18.23 -24.09
C ASN A 125 -39.29 -16.72 -24.11
N THR A 126 -39.71 -16.14 -22.99
CA THR A 126 -39.97 -14.70 -22.85
C THR A 126 -39.07 -14.11 -21.77
N THR A 127 -38.43 -12.99 -22.07
CA THR A 127 -37.65 -12.22 -21.09
C THR A 127 -38.58 -11.56 -20.08
N THR A 128 -38.41 -11.92 -18.81
CA THR A 128 -39.22 -11.40 -17.70
C THR A 128 -38.49 -10.35 -16.87
N TYR A 129 -37.15 -10.33 -16.92
CA TYR A 129 -36.32 -9.41 -16.16
C TYR A 129 -34.95 -9.26 -16.81
N CYS A 130 -34.43 -8.03 -16.88
CA CYS A 130 -33.06 -7.76 -17.31
C CYS A 130 -32.49 -6.56 -16.53
N GLN A 131 -31.29 -6.71 -15.97
CA GLN A 131 -30.74 -5.77 -14.98
C GLN A 131 -29.21 -5.81 -14.97
N VAL A 132 -28.58 -4.63 -15.05
CA VAL A 132 -27.16 -4.49 -14.75
C VAL A 132 -26.97 -4.67 -13.24
N LEU A 133 -26.03 -5.52 -12.82
CA LEU A 133 -25.79 -5.90 -11.43
C LEU A 133 -24.95 -4.85 -10.70
N THR A 134 -25.38 -3.59 -10.74
CA THR A 134 -24.81 -2.51 -9.96
C THR A 134 -25.87 -1.44 -9.63
N PRO A 135 -25.89 -0.90 -8.40
CA PRO A 135 -26.69 0.27 -8.02
C PRO A 135 -26.01 1.60 -8.39
N TYR A 136 -24.82 1.54 -9.01
CA TYR A 136 -24.06 2.70 -9.43
C TYR A 136 -24.71 3.35 -10.66
N ARG A 137 -24.86 4.67 -10.60
CA ARG A 137 -25.41 5.45 -11.71
C ARG A 137 -24.29 5.75 -12.71
N LEU A 138 -24.42 5.25 -13.93
CA LEU A 138 -23.47 5.52 -15.01
C LEU A 138 -23.29 7.03 -15.24
N ARG A 139 -22.03 7.48 -15.36
CA ARG A 139 -21.67 8.90 -15.56
C ARG A 139 -21.78 9.30 -17.03
N LYS A 140 -21.43 8.41 -17.96
CA LYS A 140 -21.42 8.67 -19.40
C LYS A 140 -22.83 8.60 -20.01
N LYS A 141 -23.07 9.39 -21.06
CA LYS A 141 -24.35 9.36 -21.81
C LYS A 141 -24.54 8.09 -22.66
N GLY A 142 -23.47 7.32 -22.90
CA GLY A 142 -23.35 6.25 -23.90
C GLY A 142 -24.10 4.93 -23.64
N LEU A 143 -24.72 4.75 -22.46
CA LEU A 143 -25.34 3.48 -22.03
C LEU A 143 -26.70 3.70 -21.32
N ARG A 144 -27.41 4.78 -21.68
CA ARG A 144 -28.64 5.19 -21.00
C ARG A 144 -29.81 4.20 -21.15
N SER A 145 -29.78 3.35 -22.17
CA SER A 145 -30.81 2.32 -22.34
C SER A 145 -30.63 1.14 -21.39
N TRP A 146 -29.48 1.02 -20.72
CA TRP A 146 -29.23 -0.07 -19.79
C TRP A 146 -29.91 0.21 -18.45
N ASN A 147 -30.57 -0.80 -17.90
CA ASN A 147 -31.16 -0.70 -16.59
C ASN A 147 -30.08 -0.87 -15.51
N CYS A 148 -29.59 0.24 -14.96
CA CYS A 148 -28.57 0.27 -13.90
C CYS A 148 -29.13 0.62 -12.52
N ALA A 149 -30.44 0.47 -12.31
CA ALA A 149 -31.11 0.78 -11.06
C ALA A 149 -31.23 -0.45 -10.14
N PHE A 150 -30.15 -1.22 -9.95
CA PHE A 150 -30.21 -2.37 -9.04
C PHE A 150 -30.53 -1.90 -7.61
N PRO A 151 -31.54 -2.47 -6.92
CA PRO A 151 -31.90 -2.05 -5.57
C PRO A 151 -30.75 -2.27 -4.58
N ARG A 152 -30.37 -1.22 -3.84
CA ARG A 152 -29.21 -1.24 -2.93
C ARG A 152 -29.42 -2.16 -1.73
N GLU A 153 -30.66 -2.34 -1.33
CA GLU A 153 -31.08 -3.17 -0.22
C GLU A 153 -30.94 -4.67 -0.51
N ASN A 154 -30.83 -5.04 -1.79
CA ASN A 154 -30.79 -6.42 -2.27
C ASN A 154 -29.37 -6.88 -2.66
N GLY A 155 -28.36 -6.06 -2.39
CA GLY A 155 -26.96 -6.36 -2.70
C GLY A 155 -26.12 -6.41 -1.44
N HIS A 156 -25.32 -7.47 -1.30
CA HIS A 156 -24.40 -7.63 -0.19
C HIS A 156 -23.03 -8.11 -0.68
N TYR A 157 -21.98 -7.49 -0.16
CA TYR A 157 -20.60 -7.75 -0.50
C TYR A 157 -19.83 -8.21 0.72
N GLN A 158 -18.95 -9.18 0.50
CA GLN A 158 -18.01 -9.66 1.50
C GLN A 158 -16.62 -9.82 0.89
N ALA A 159 -15.58 -9.41 1.63
CA ALA A 159 -14.19 -9.63 1.22
C ALA A 159 -13.35 -10.29 2.31
N LEU A 160 -12.58 -11.30 1.87
CA LEU A 160 -11.49 -11.92 2.60
C LEU A 160 -10.37 -12.17 1.59
N TYR A 161 -9.57 -11.13 1.35
CA TYR A 161 -8.59 -11.11 0.26
C TYR A 161 -7.68 -12.35 0.29
N PRO A 162 -7.46 -13.03 -0.86
CA PRO A 162 -7.71 -12.58 -2.24
C PRO A 162 -9.07 -12.98 -2.85
N GLN A 163 -10.03 -13.38 -2.01
CA GLN A 163 -11.37 -13.72 -2.45
C GLN A 163 -12.38 -12.65 -2.04
N SER A 164 -13.42 -12.47 -2.86
CA SER A 164 -14.60 -11.72 -2.46
C SER A 164 -15.88 -12.35 -3.01
N TRP A 165 -16.98 -12.07 -2.35
CA TRP A 165 -18.30 -12.62 -2.64
C TRP A 165 -19.27 -11.45 -2.79
N THR A 166 -20.07 -11.47 -3.85
CA THR A 166 -21.14 -10.50 -4.05
C THR A 166 -22.45 -11.24 -4.28
N THR A 167 -23.40 -11.02 -3.39
CA THR A 167 -24.74 -11.61 -3.46
C THR A 167 -25.74 -10.59 -3.99
N TYR A 168 -26.61 -11.05 -4.87
CA TYR A 168 -27.70 -10.27 -5.46
C TYR A 168 -28.99 -11.05 -5.28
N ASP A 169 -29.90 -10.49 -4.49
CA ASP A 169 -31.23 -11.06 -4.28
C ASP A 169 -32.23 -10.46 -5.29
N LEU A 170 -32.90 -11.32 -6.06
CA LEU A 170 -33.91 -10.92 -7.04
C LEU A 170 -35.28 -11.44 -6.57
N PRO A 171 -35.88 -10.85 -5.51
CA PRO A 171 -37.04 -11.42 -4.83
C PRO A 171 -38.25 -11.60 -5.76
N ASN A 172 -38.53 -10.61 -6.62
CA ASN A 172 -39.64 -10.69 -7.59
C ASN A 172 -39.42 -11.75 -8.69
N GLN A 173 -38.21 -12.27 -8.80
CA GLN A 173 -37.86 -13.34 -9.73
C GLN A 173 -37.65 -14.69 -9.04
N ASN A 174 -37.68 -14.74 -7.70
CA ASN A 174 -37.31 -15.92 -6.91
C ASN A 174 -35.96 -16.52 -7.37
N ILE A 175 -34.99 -15.65 -7.70
CA ILE A 175 -33.62 -16.03 -8.07
C ILE A 175 -32.65 -15.35 -7.08
N ARG A 176 -31.60 -16.06 -6.69
CA ARG A 176 -30.44 -15.48 -5.99
C ARG A 176 -29.17 -15.74 -6.78
N LEU A 177 -28.31 -14.73 -6.87
CA LEU A 177 -27.02 -14.82 -7.53
C LEU A 177 -25.89 -14.62 -6.53
N LEU A 178 -24.82 -15.40 -6.65
CA LEU A 178 -23.58 -15.20 -5.91
C LEU A 178 -22.41 -15.18 -6.89
N CYS A 179 -21.70 -14.06 -6.95
CA CYS A 179 -20.44 -13.93 -7.65
C CYS A 179 -19.29 -14.14 -6.66
N LYS A 180 -18.54 -15.24 -6.80
CA LYS A 180 -17.27 -15.46 -6.12
C LYS A 180 -16.14 -15.00 -7.04
N GLN A 181 -15.43 -13.95 -6.63
CA GLN A 181 -14.22 -13.44 -7.29
C GLN A 181 -12.98 -14.04 -6.65
N LEU A 182 -11.99 -14.35 -7.47
CA LEU A 182 -10.69 -14.85 -7.03
C LEU A 182 -9.54 -14.25 -7.84
N SER A 183 -8.48 -13.84 -7.14
CA SER A 183 -7.15 -13.61 -7.70
C SER A 183 -6.15 -14.62 -7.12
N PRO A 184 -5.15 -15.07 -7.89
CA PRO A 184 -4.27 -16.20 -7.53
C PRO A 184 -3.19 -15.83 -6.50
N ILE A 185 -3.49 -15.05 -5.47
CA ILE A 185 -2.51 -14.61 -4.47
C ILE A 185 -2.31 -15.69 -3.42
N ILE A 186 -1.21 -16.42 -3.53
CA ILE A 186 -0.91 -17.59 -2.72
C ILE A 186 0.52 -17.41 -2.15
N PRO A 187 0.67 -17.28 -0.82
CA PRO A 187 1.98 -17.22 -0.19
C PRO A 187 2.91 -18.35 -0.65
N HIS A 188 4.18 -18.05 -0.86
CA HIS A 188 5.22 -18.95 -1.38
C HIS A 188 4.99 -19.54 -2.79
N ASN A 189 3.89 -19.22 -3.48
CA ASN A 189 3.72 -19.54 -4.90
C ASN A 189 4.14 -18.34 -5.75
N TYR A 190 5.36 -18.40 -6.31
CA TYR A 190 5.94 -17.31 -7.09
C TYR A 190 5.55 -17.32 -8.57
N LYS A 191 4.83 -18.35 -9.03
CA LYS A 191 4.32 -18.43 -10.42
C LYS A 191 2.92 -17.85 -10.50
N ASP A 192 1.96 -18.52 -9.87
CA ASP A 192 0.54 -18.20 -10.05
C ASP A 192 0.19 -16.85 -9.40
N SER A 193 0.85 -16.50 -8.29
CA SER A 193 0.67 -15.18 -7.65
C SER A 193 1.09 -14.02 -8.53
N SER A 194 1.77 -14.24 -9.65
CA SER A 194 2.18 -13.18 -10.58
C SER A 194 1.26 -12.98 -11.78
N LEU A 195 0.19 -13.78 -11.90
CA LEU A 195 -0.61 -13.82 -13.11
C LEU A 195 -1.60 -12.64 -13.21
N PRO A 196 -1.71 -11.99 -14.40
CA PRO A 196 -2.66 -10.90 -14.65
C PRO A 196 -4.06 -11.43 -14.96
N VAL A 197 -4.66 -12.14 -14.00
CA VAL A 197 -5.93 -12.84 -14.18
C VAL A 197 -6.87 -12.67 -12.99
N ALA A 198 -8.17 -12.79 -13.27
CA ALA A 198 -9.23 -12.85 -12.28
C ALA A 198 -10.32 -13.83 -12.71
N SER A 199 -10.76 -14.69 -11.80
CA SER A 199 -11.90 -15.59 -12.03
C SER A 199 -13.16 -15.04 -11.34
N PHE A 200 -14.31 -15.20 -12.00
CA PHE A 200 -15.64 -14.87 -11.50
C PHE A 200 -16.54 -16.09 -11.63
N LEU A 201 -16.67 -16.84 -10.55
CA LEU A 201 -17.54 -18.00 -10.47
C LEU A 201 -18.92 -17.57 -9.95
N TRP A 202 -19.93 -17.70 -10.80
CA TRP A 202 -21.31 -17.40 -10.47
C TRP A 202 -22.04 -18.65 -10.01
N TYR A 203 -22.78 -18.54 -8.92
CA TYR A 203 -23.79 -19.50 -8.49
C TYR A 203 -25.17 -18.86 -8.71
N ILE A 204 -26.06 -19.60 -9.35
CA ILE A 204 -27.40 -19.18 -9.71
C ILE A 204 -28.37 -20.13 -9.00
N GLU A 205 -29.05 -19.64 -7.97
CA GLU A 205 -30.04 -20.40 -7.20
C GLU A 205 -31.44 -20.09 -7.72
N ASN A 206 -32.13 -21.12 -8.21
CA ASN A 206 -33.52 -21.02 -8.63
C ASN A 206 -34.44 -21.48 -7.51
N LEU A 207 -35.23 -20.55 -6.95
CA LEU A 207 -36.21 -20.82 -5.89
C LEU A 207 -37.64 -20.94 -6.44
N ASN A 208 -37.80 -20.99 -7.76
CA ASN A 208 -39.09 -21.24 -8.40
C ASN A 208 -39.36 -22.75 -8.50
N ASP A 209 -40.63 -23.08 -8.71
CA ASP A 209 -41.11 -24.44 -9.00
C ASP A 209 -41.07 -24.80 -10.51
N GLU A 210 -40.57 -23.88 -11.35
CA GLU A 210 -40.37 -24.12 -12.79
C GLU A 210 -38.91 -23.84 -13.21
N PRO A 211 -38.40 -24.50 -14.27
CA PRO A 211 -37.09 -24.19 -14.81
C PRO A 211 -37.01 -22.74 -15.30
N VAL A 212 -35.88 -22.09 -15.05
CA VAL A 212 -35.63 -20.71 -15.44
C VAL A 212 -34.36 -20.64 -16.28
N GLU A 213 -34.43 -19.96 -17.42
CA GLU A 213 -33.25 -19.67 -18.24
C GLU A 213 -32.64 -18.35 -17.75
N VAL A 214 -31.36 -18.40 -17.37
CA VAL A 214 -30.61 -17.26 -16.84
C VAL A 214 -29.41 -17.00 -17.72
N SER A 215 -29.32 -15.78 -18.24
CA SER A 215 -28.19 -15.30 -19.02
C SER A 215 -27.39 -14.29 -18.21
N LEU A 216 -26.09 -14.51 -18.10
CA LEU A 216 -25.13 -13.59 -17.50
C LEU A 216 -24.25 -13.03 -18.60
N MET A 217 -24.27 -11.72 -18.80
CA MET A 217 -23.43 -11.01 -19.75
C MET A 217 -22.31 -10.27 -19.02
N PHE A 218 -21.06 -10.50 -19.42
CA PHE A 218 -19.89 -9.77 -18.97
C PHE A 218 -19.42 -8.83 -20.08
N THR A 219 -19.41 -7.53 -19.79
CA THR A 219 -19.00 -6.48 -20.74
C THR A 219 -17.65 -5.90 -20.37
N TRP A 220 -16.81 -5.63 -21.37
CA TRP A 220 -15.50 -5.02 -21.18
C TRP A 220 -15.18 -3.98 -22.26
N GLN A 221 -14.74 -2.80 -21.82
CA GLN A 221 -14.32 -1.70 -22.68
C GLN A 221 -12.84 -1.85 -23.09
N ALA A 222 -12.54 -1.44 -24.31
CA ALA A 222 -11.17 -1.15 -24.69
C ALA A 222 -10.62 0.10 -23.97
N GLY A 223 -9.30 0.18 -23.88
CA GLY A 223 -8.54 1.24 -23.20
C GLY A 223 -8.33 0.96 -21.72
N SER A 224 -8.12 2.03 -20.97
CA SER A 224 -8.18 2.03 -19.50
C SER A 224 -9.23 3.04 -19.03
N ALA A 225 -9.18 3.42 -17.75
CA ALA A 225 -10.23 4.22 -17.13
C ALA A 225 -10.18 5.73 -17.49
N SER A 226 -9.14 6.20 -18.17
CA SER A 226 -8.98 7.61 -18.54
C SER A 226 -9.08 7.89 -20.06
N HIS A 227 -9.51 9.13 -20.39
CA HIS A 227 -9.50 9.65 -21.76
C HIS A 227 -8.07 9.91 -22.30
N GLU A 228 -7.07 10.09 -21.45
CA GLU A 228 -5.66 10.23 -21.88
C GLU A 228 -5.11 8.93 -22.48
N PHE A 229 -5.76 7.80 -22.17
CA PHE A 229 -5.37 6.46 -22.60
C PHE A 229 -6.37 5.84 -23.57
N SER A 230 -7.12 6.68 -24.30
CA SER A 230 -7.94 6.22 -25.41
C SER A 230 -7.05 5.64 -26.52
N CYS A 231 -7.18 4.36 -26.79
CA CYS A 231 -6.45 3.67 -27.84
C CYS A 231 -7.06 3.98 -29.21
N ARG A 232 -6.23 4.35 -30.20
CA ARG A 232 -6.69 4.63 -31.59
C ARG A 232 -6.61 3.42 -32.53
N ASP A 233 -6.01 2.32 -32.06
CA ASP A 233 -5.87 1.06 -32.81
C ASP A 233 -6.26 -0.10 -31.89
N VAL A 234 -7.55 -0.42 -31.89
CA VAL A 234 -8.13 -1.51 -31.08
C VAL A 234 -8.71 -2.54 -32.02
N SER A 235 -8.32 -3.82 -31.86
CA SER A 235 -9.01 -4.94 -32.49
C SER A 235 -9.76 -5.75 -31.45
N HIS A 236 -10.93 -6.24 -31.83
CA HIS A 236 -11.73 -7.16 -31.04
C HIS A 236 -11.95 -8.41 -31.87
N GLU A 237 -11.66 -9.58 -31.30
CA GLU A 237 -11.69 -10.86 -31.99
C GLU A 237 -12.37 -11.89 -31.08
N SER A 238 -13.37 -12.62 -31.61
CA SER A 238 -13.90 -13.79 -30.92
C SER A 238 -12.83 -14.88 -30.86
N VAL A 239 -12.71 -15.52 -29.71
CA VAL A 239 -11.72 -16.58 -29.48
C VAL A 239 -12.42 -17.79 -28.88
N ASP A 240 -12.23 -18.93 -29.52
CA ASP A 240 -12.58 -20.24 -29.02
C ASP A 240 -11.30 -20.99 -28.69
N VAL A 241 -11.19 -21.47 -27.46
CA VAL A 241 -10.07 -22.31 -27.04
C VAL A 241 -10.63 -23.61 -26.50
N THR A 242 -10.14 -24.72 -27.04
CA THR A 242 -10.41 -26.05 -26.49
C THR A 242 -9.08 -26.74 -26.28
N ASP A 243 -8.86 -27.10 -25.03
CA ASP A 243 -7.78 -27.95 -24.54
C ASP A 243 -8.44 -29.25 -24.02
N ASP A 244 -7.66 -30.28 -23.70
CA ASP A 244 -8.15 -31.63 -23.36
C ASP A 244 -9.12 -31.63 -22.16
N GLU A 245 -9.03 -30.65 -21.27
CA GLU A 245 -9.85 -30.54 -20.05
C GLU A 245 -10.84 -29.37 -20.05
N ILE A 246 -10.56 -28.30 -20.81
CA ILE A 246 -11.29 -27.04 -20.74
C ILE A 246 -11.62 -26.58 -22.15
N SER A 247 -12.90 -26.29 -22.38
CA SER A 247 -13.37 -25.55 -23.54
C SER A 247 -13.96 -24.22 -23.09
N ALA A 248 -13.63 -23.14 -23.79
CA ALA A 248 -14.05 -21.79 -23.47
C ALA A 248 -14.24 -20.96 -24.74
N SER A 249 -15.17 -20.00 -24.69
CA SER A 249 -15.34 -18.98 -25.73
C SER A 249 -15.30 -17.60 -25.11
N GLY A 250 -14.82 -16.63 -25.86
CA GLY A 250 -14.76 -15.26 -25.38
C GLY A 250 -14.28 -14.29 -26.44
N ILE A 251 -13.73 -13.17 -25.97
CA ILE A 251 -13.23 -12.09 -26.82
C ILE A 251 -11.84 -11.70 -26.38
N SER A 252 -10.96 -11.49 -27.36
CA SER A 252 -9.66 -10.82 -27.21
C SER A 252 -9.77 -9.37 -27.70
N ILE A 253 -9.31 -8.43 -26.89
CA ILE A 253 -9.26 -7.00 -27.17
C ILE A 253 -7.79 -6.58 -27.19
N LYS A 254 -7.21 -6.45 -28.38
CA LYS A 254 -5.80 -6.08 -28.58
C LYS A 254 -5.67 -4.59 -28.80
N GLN A 255 -4.73 -3.98 -28.10
CA GLN A 255 -4.54 -2.53 -28.06
C GLN A 255 -3.14 -2.14 -27.60
N THR A 256 -2.89 -0.83 -27.52
CA THR A 256 -1.63 -0.27 -27.05
C THR A 256 -1.86 0.78 -25.98
N LEU A 257 -1.27 0.61 -24.80
CA LEU A 257 -1.31 1.55 -23.68
C LEU A 257 0.06 2.20 -23.50
N ARG A 258 0.18 3.51 -23.75
CA ARG A 258 1.46 4.27 -23.72
C ARG A 258 2.59 3.61 -24.55
N GLY A 259 2.27 3.04 -25.71
CA GLY A 259 3.23 2.35 -26.57
C GLY A 259 3.53 0.89 -26.18
N MET A 260 2.97 0.39 -25.07
CA MET A 260 3.11 -0.99 -24.63
C MET A 260 1.90 -1.82 -25.11
N LYS A 261 2.15 -3.01 -25.66
CA LYS A 261 1.09 -3.91 -26.12
C LYS A 261 0.29 -4.42 -24.92
N LEU A 262 -1.04 -4.36 -25.04
CA LEU A 262 -1.98 -4.85 -24.05
C LEU A 262 -3.07 -5.65 -24.76
N GLU A 263 -3.33 -6.85 -24.27
CA GLU A 263 -4.47 -7.67 -24.66
C GLU A 263 -5.35 -7.91 -23.43
N TYR A 264 -6.59 -7.44 -23.45
CA TYR A 264 -7.60 -7.98 -22.54
C TYR A 264 -8.22 -9.22 -23.15
N CYS A 265 -8.51 -10.21 -22.34
CA CYS A 265 -9.33 -11.34 -22.75
C CYS A 265 -10.41 -11.59 -21.71
N ILE A 266 -11.67 -11.62 -22.15
CA ILE A 266 -12.81 -12.06 -21.34
C ILE A 266 -13.33 -13.36 -21.91
N MET A 267 -13.46 -14.40 -21.10
CA MET A 267 -13.92 -15.73 -21.55
C MET A 267 -14.93 -16.33 -20.59
N GLY A 268 -15.88 -17.08 -21.15
CA GLY A 268 -16.78 -17.96 -20.42
C GLY A 268 -16.38 -19.42 -20.61
N LYS A 269 -16.52 -20.23 -19.56
CA LYS A 269 -16.26 -21.68 -19.61
C LYS A 269 -17.45 -22.44 -20.20
N LYS A 270 -17.22 -23.23 -21.25
CA LYS A 270 -18.26 -24.10 -21.84
C LYS A 270 -18.55 -25.25 -20.89
N GLN A 271 -19.82 -25.51 -20.66
CA GLN A 271 -20.34 -26.65 -19.91
C GLN A 271 -21.42 -27.34 -20.75
N SER A 272 -21.75 -28.58 -20.43
CA SER A 272 -22.73 -29.37 -21.20
C SER A 272 -24.14 -28.78 -21.19
N ASP A 273 -24.43 -27.89 -20.26
CA ASP A 273 -25.74 -27.33 -19.96
C ASP A 273 -25.81 -25.81 -20.16
N ASN A 274 -24.78 -25.21 -20.77
CA ASN A 274 -24.73 -23.78 -21.07
C ASN A 274 -24.49 -23.51 -22.57
N THR A 275 -24.82 -22.30 -22.98
CA THR A 275 -24.51 -21.77 -24.31
C THR A 275 -23.76 -20.47 -24.13
N ILE A 276 -22.66 -20.30 -24.86
CA ILE A 276 -21.89 -19.06 -24.85
C ILE A 276 -22.11 -18.32 -26.17
N THR A 277 -22.41 -17.04 -26.07
CA THR A 277 -22.51 -16.14 -27.21
C THR A 277 -21.67 -14.89 -26.98
N THR A 278 -21.18 -14.30 -28.05
CA THR A 278 -20.27 -13.15 -28.00
C THR A 278 -20.78 -12.02 -28.87
N ARG A 279 -20.34 -10.82 -28.54
CA ARG A 279 -20.46 -9.64 -29.40
C ARG A 279 -19.14 -8.92 -29.42
N THR A 280 -18.44 -9.03 -30.54
CA THR A 280 -17.08 -8.49 -30.74
C THR A 280 -16.98 -6.98 -30.66
N ASN A 281 -18.03 -6.22 -30.94
CA ASN A 281 -17.90 -4.77 -30.92
C ASN A 281 -19.26 -4.06 -30.80
N PHE A 282 -19.32 -3.06 -29.93
CA PHE A 282 -20.35 -2.04 -29.96
C PHE A 282 -19.81 -0.68 -29.49
N ASN A 283 -20.49 0.38 -29.93
CA ASN A 283 -20.07 1.76 -29.70
C ASN A 283 -20.66 2.29 -28.39
N ILE A 284 -19.79 2.83 -27.53
CA ILE A 284 -20.15 3.43 -26.22
C ILE A 284 -19.98 4.96 -26.19
N CYS A 285 -19.87 5.59 -27.36
CA CYS A 285 -19.80 7.06 -27.50
C CYS A 285 -21.05 7.75 -26.91
N SER A 286 -20.92 9.02 -26.58
CA SER A 286 -22.01 9.83 -26.01
C SER A 286 -23.22 10.03 -26.93
N THR A 287 -23.09 9.68 -28.21
CA THR A 287 -24.12 9.75 -29.25
C THR A 287 -24.91 8.44 -29.42
N THR A 288 -24.43 7.34 -28.84
CA THR A 288 -25.17 6.07 -28.72
C THR A 288 -25.71 5.93 -27.31
N ASP A 289 -26.65 5.01 -27.08
CA ASP A 289 -27.23 4.76 -25.75
C ASP A 289 -27.14 3.30 -25.31
N GLY A 290 -26.37 2.47 -26.03
CA GLY A 290 -26.17 1.04 -25.79
C GLY A 290 -27.40 0.17 -26.04
N ARG A 291 -28.45 0.72 -26.67
CA ARG A 291 -29.74 0.03 -26.87
C ARG A 291 -29.64 -1.21 -27.74
N ASP A 292 -28.75 -1.23 -28.72
CA ASP A 292 -28.56 -2.36 -29.63
C ASP A 292 -28.19 -3.64 -28.86
N VAL A 293 -27.21 -3.56 -27.96
CA VAL A 293 -26.81 -4.70 -27.11
C VAL A 293 -27.92 -5.08 -26.14
N TRP A 294 -28.58 -4.08 -25.56
CA TRP A 294 -29.65 -4.33 -24.59
C TRP A 294 -30.84 -5.05 -25.23
N LEU A 295 -31.28 -4.60 -26.41
CA LEU A 295 -32.38 -5.21 -27.14
C LEU A 295 -32.06 -6.63 -27.59
N ASP A 296 -30.86 -6.85 -28.14
CA ASP A 296 -30.35 -8.18 -28.54
C ASP A 296 -30.41 -9.16 -27.35
N LEU A 297 -29.82 -8.79 -26.20
CA LEU A 297 -29.85 -9.61 -24.98
C LEU A 297 -31.28 -9.85 -24.48
N THR A 298 -32.18 -8.88 -24.58
CA THR A 298 -33.57 -9.03 -24.09
C THR A 298 -34.46 -9.81 -25.05
N ASP A 299 -34.10 -9.97 -26.32
CA ASP A 299 -34.92 -10.68 -27.31
C ASP A 299 -34.97 -12.17 -26.98
N ASP A 300 -33.80 -12.81 -26.92
CA ASP A 300 -33.67 -14.25 -26.75
C ASP A 300 -32.73 -14.68 -25.60
N GLY A 301 -32.17 -13.73 -24.84
CA GLY A 301 -31.21 -14.02 -23.77
C GLY A 301 -29.78 -14.23 -24.26
N ARG A 302 -29.51 -14.05 -25.55
CA ARG A 302 -28.22 -14.32 -26.18
C ARG A 302 -27.71 -13.06 -26.89
N LEU A 303 -26.49 -13.16 -27.40
CA LEU A 303 -25.86 -12.10 -28.17
C LEU A 303 -25.66 -12.55 -29.61
N THR A 304 -25.87 -11.62 -30.53
CA THR A 304 -25.62 -11.80 -31.96
C THR A 304 -24.38 -11.01 -32.37
N GLU A 305 -23.50 -11.63 -33.15
CA GLU A 305 -22.36 -10.93 -33.73
C GLU A 305 -22.84 -9.89 -34.76
N PRO A 306 -22.27 -8.67 -34.75
CA PRO A 306 -22.65 -7.63 -35.70
C PRO A 306 -22.22 -8.02 -37.12
N GLN A 307 -23.05 -7.70 -38.12
CA GLN A 307 -22.74 -7.95 -39.53
C GLN A 307 -21.50 -7.20 -40.05
N ASN A 308 -21.02 -6.19 -39.31
CA ASN A 308 -19.84 -5.39 -39.66
C ASN A 308 -18.91 -5.26 -38.45
N THR A 309 -17.77 -5.94 -38.48
CA THR A 309 -16.82 -6.04 -37.35
C THR A 309 -15.82 -4.87 -37.28
N ARG A 310 -15.72 -4.07 -38.35
CA ARG A 310 -14.82 -2.90 -38.41
C ARG A 310 -15.52 -1.64 -37.91
N SER A 311 -15.19 -1.21 -36.70
CA SER A 311 -15.57 0.09 -36.17
C SER A 311 -14.39 1.05 -36.22
N THR A 312 -14.60 2.26 -36.75
CA THR A 312 -13.66 3.39 -36.65
C THR A 312 -13.85 4.19 -35.35
N ALA A 313 -14.72 3.74 -34.44
CA ALA A 313 -15.03 4.45 -33.21
C ALA A 313 -13.91 4.35 -32.17
N VAL A 314 -13.59 5.48 -31.55
CA VAL A 314 -12.54 5.63 -30.52
C VAL A 314 -12.95 4.97 -29.18
N HIS A 315 -14.24 4.75 -28.95
CA HIS A 315 -14.76 4.15 -27.72
C HIS A 315 -15.61 2.93 -28.03
N THR A 316 -15.02 1.75 -27.87
CA THR A 316 -15.62 0.44 -28.17
C THR A 316 -15.56 -0.48 -26.97
N ALA A 317 -16.54 -1.38 -26.90
CA ALA A 317 -16.63 -2.42 -25.88
C ALA A 317 -17.10 -3.74 -26.50
N SER A 318 -16.92 -4.82 -25.74
CA SER A 318 -17.17 -6.20 -26.13
C SER A 318 -17.95 -6.93 -25.04
N CYS A 319 -18.72 -7.95 -25.41
CA CYS A 319 -19.54 -8.72 -24.46
C CYS A 319 -19.41 -10.23 -24.66
N VAL A 320 -19.37 -10.97 -23.56
CA VAL A 320 -19.52 -12.43 -23.53
C VAL A 320 -20.74 -12.77 -22.68
N CYS A 321 -21.63 -13.60 -23.18
CA CYS A 321 -22.84 -14.02 -22.49
C CYS A 321 -22.88 -15.54 -22.31
N ILE A 322 -23.07 -16.01 -21.07
CA ILE A 322 -23.35 -17.42 -20.76
C ILE A 322 -24.83 -17.55 -20.43
N THR A 323 -25.54 -18.38 -21.18
CA THR A 323 -26.95 -18.73 -20.94
C THR A 323 -27.05 -20.14 -20.38
N THR A 324 -27.72 -20.30 -19.25
CA THR A 324 -27.86 -21.58 -18.54
C THR A 324 -29.31 -21.78 -18.10
N THR A 325 -29.87 -22.97 -18.34
CA THR A 325 -31.19 -23.34 -17.78
C THR A 325 -31.00 -23.94 -16.40
N VAL A 326 -31.66 -23.37 -15.39
CA VAL A 326 -31.57 -23.79 -13.98
C VAL A 326 -32.88 -24.44 -13.55
N GLU A 327 -32.80 -25.71 -13.13
CA GLU A 327 -33.96 -26.50 -12.70
C GLU A 327 -34.61 -25.93 -11.42
N PRO A 328 -35.88 -26.25 -11.15
CA PRO A 328 -36.57 -25.84 -9.93
C PRO A 328 -35.79 -26.21 -8.66
N ASN A 329 -35.76 -25.31 -7.68
CA ASN A 329 -35.14 -25.55 -6.37
C ASN A 329 -33.69 -26.07 -6.42
N SER A 330 -32.91 -25.62 -7.42
CA SER A 330 -31.54 -26.07 -7.67
C SER A 330 -30.55 -24.92 -7.83
N ILE A 331 -29.25 -25.25 -7.78
CA ILE A 331 -28.15 -24.31 -8.01
C ILE A 331 -27.35 -24.77 -9.22
N LYS A 332 -27.03 -23.85 -10.12
CA LYS A 332 -26.06 -24.05 -11.20
C LYS A 332 -24.94 -23.03 -11.16
N THR A 333 -23.83 -23.35 -11.82
CA THR A 333 -22.66 -22.47 -11.90
C THR A 333 -22.41 -21.94 -13.30
N SER A 334 -21.73 -20.80 -13.39
CA SER A 334 -21.20 -20.26 -14.64
C SER A 334 -19.90 -19.51 -14.33
N GLU A 335 -18.84 -19.79 -15.08
CA GLU A 335 -17.50 -19.26 -14.78
C GLU A 335 -17.03 -18.32 -15.90
N PHE A 336 -16.65 -17.10 -15.50
CA PHE A 336 -15.95 -16.14 -16.37
C PHE A 336 -14.52 -15.93 -15.90
N VAL A 337 -13.63 -15.63 -16.83
CA VAL A 337 -12.26 -15.20 -16.54
C VAL A 337 -11.95 -13.92 -17.30
N LEU A 338 -11.24 -13.02 -16.63
CA LEU A 338 -10.61 -11.85 -17.22
C LEU A 338 -9.09 -12.02 -17.14
N ALA A 339 -8.39 -11.79 -18.25
CA ALA A 339 -6.94 -11.66 -18.29
C ALA A 339 -6.52 -10.32 -18.92
N TRP A 340 -5.40 -9.73 -18.47
CA TRP A 340 -4.77 -8.56 -19.08
C TRP A 340 -3.30 -8.81 -19.38
N HIS A 341 -3.03 -9.33 -20.56
CA HIS A 341 -1.70 -9.69 -20.99
C HIS A 341 -0.92 -8.46 -21.46
N MET A 342 0.09 -8.06 -20.69
CA MET A 342 0.96 -6.89 -20.94
C MET A 342 2.42 -7.24 -20.57
N PRO A 343 3.08 -8.10 -21.36
CA PRO A 343 4.30 -8.79 -20.94
C PRO A 343 5.54 -7.90 -20.92
N VAL A 344 5.61 -6.92 -21.84
CA VAL A 344 6.74 -6.00 -21.98
C VAL A 344 6.30 -4.60 -21.58
N ILE A 345 7.04 -4.00 -20.65
CA ILE A 345 6.73 -2.70 -20.05
C ILE A 345 7.93 -1.76 -20.08
N ASN A 346 7.63 -0.46 -20.01
CA ASN A 346 8.61 0.62 -19.88
C ASN A 346 8.18 1.54 -18.73
N PHE A 347 9.15 2.17 -18.05
CA PHE A 347 8.89 3.26 -17.11
C PHE A 347 8.73 4.60 -17.84
N GLY A 348 8.47 5.67 -17.08
CA GLY A 348 8.10 6.97 -17.64
C GLY A 348 9.13 7.59 -18.59
N LEU A 349 10.43 7.34 -18.41
CA LEU A 349 11.48 7.82 -19.32
C LEU A 349 11.75 6.87 -20.49
N GLY A 350 11.28 5.63 -20.43
CA GLY A 350 11.43 4.63 -21.50
C GLY A 350 12.87 4.33 -21.88
N GLN A 351 13.82 4.44 -20.95
CA GLN A 351 15.25 4.18 -21.20
C GLN A 351 15.54 2.70 -21.41
N ARG A 352 14.73 1.82 -20.82
CA ARG A 352 14.86 0.36 -20.94
C ARG A 352 13.49 -0.30 -21.10
N GLN A 353 13.48 -1.45 -21.76
CA GLN A 353 12.34 -2.36 -21.79
C GLN A 353 12.54 -3.45 -20.75
N TYR A 354 11.46 -3.79 -20.05
CA TYR A 354 11.46 -4.83 -19.04
C TYR A 354 10.38 -5.86 -19.33
N ARG A 355 10.59 -7.09 -18.87
CA ARG A 355 9.58 -8.15 -18.89
C ARG A 355 8.95 -8.29 -17.51
N ARG A 356 7.62 -8.42 -17.46
CA ARG A 356 6.91 -8.75 -16.21
C ARG A 356 7.23 -10.19 -15.80
N TRP A 357 7.37 -10.41 -14.50
CA TRP A 357 7.83 -11.68 -13.94
C TRP A 357 7.08 -12.92 -14.42
N TYR A 358 5.75 -12.84 -14.60
CA TYR A 358 4.97 -14.00 -15.05
C TYR A 358 5.46 -14.57 -16.39
N THR A 359 6.09 -13.76 -17.25
CA THR A 359 6.60 -14.22 -18.55
C THR A 359 7.71 -15.25 -18.42
N LYS A 360 8.35 -15.38 -17.25
CA LYS A 360 9.37 -16.39 -16.98
C LYS A 360 8.85 -17.83 -17.10
N PHE A 361 7.55 -18.03 -16.91
CA PHE A 361 6.94 -19.37 -16.83
C PHE A 361 6.18 -19.80 -18.09
N PHE A 362 6.17 -18.95 -19.12
CA PHE A 362 5.45 -19.20 -20.36
C PHE A 362 6.33 -18.80 -21.53
N ASP A 363 6.12 -19.46 -22.66
CA ASP A 363 6.70 -19.00 -23.92
C ASP A 363 6.00 -17.71 -24.36
N ILE A 364 6.75 -16.61 -24.32
CA ILE A 364 6.23 -15.26 -24.61
C ILE A 364 5.77 -15.10 -26.07
N GLU A 365 6.29 -15.91 -27.00
CA GLU A 365 5.92 -15.82 -28.41
C GLU A 365 4.53 -16.40 -28.68
N THR A 366 4.11 -17.37 -27.85
CA THR A 366 2.84 -18.09 -27.99
C THR A 366 1.82 -17.74 -26.91
N LEU A 367 2.24 -17.05 -25.84
CA LEU A 367 1.34 -16.64 -24.76
C LEU A 367 0.34 -15.58 -25.23
N THR A 368 -0.95 -15.85 -25.03
CA THR A 368 -2.05 -14.91 -25.26
C THR A 368 -2.89 -14.74 -24.00
N GLY A 369 -3.72 -13.69 -23.97
CA GLY A 369 -4.73 -13.52 -22.92
C GLY A 369 -5.70 -14.71 -22.81
N SER A 370 -6.04 -15.35 -23.94
CA SER A 370 -6.91 -16.53 -23.95
C SER A 370 -6.27 -17.77 -23.32
N THR A 371 -4.97 -17.98 -23.55
CA THR A 371 -4.19 -19.04 -22.90
C THR A 371 -4.16 -18.86 -21.38
N LEU A 372 -3.99 -17.62 -20.91
CA LEU A 372 -4.06 -17.29 -19.48
C LEU A 372 -5.46 -17.55 -18.88
N CYS A 373 -6.52 -17.28 -19.65
CA CYS A 373 -7.88 -17.57 -19.21
C CYS A 373 -8.12 -19.07 -19.04
N VAL A 374 -7.69 -19.90 -20.00
CA VAL A 374 -7.80 -21.36 -19.89
C VAL A 374 -6.94 -21.90 -18.75
N TYR A 375 -5.71 -21.42 -18.60
CA TYR A 375 -4.85 -21.78 -17.47
C TYR A 375 -5.53 -21.47 -16.13
N THR A 376 -6.20 -20.33 -16.02
CA THR A 376 -6.97 -19.94 -14.83
C THR A 376 -8.12 -20.91 -14.57
N MET A 377 -8.93 -21.24 -15.58
CA MET A 377 -10.05 -22.18 -15.43
C MET A 377 -9.62 -23.60 -15.03
N LYS A 378 -8.41 -24.03 -15.44
CA LYS A 378 -7.81 -25.30 -15.02
C LYS A 378 -7.37 -25.27 -13.56
N ASN A 379 -6.71 -24.20 -13.13
CA ASN A 379 -6.04 -24.14 -11.82
C ASN A 379 -6.88 -23.51 -10.70
N ARG A 380 -8.01 -22.84 -11.00
CA ARG A 380 -8.83 -22.12 -10.01
C ARG A 380 -9.20 -22.97 -8.79
N THR A 381 -9.61 -24.22 -8.98
CA THR A 381 -9.97 -25.11 -7.84
C THR A 381 -8.77 -25.35 -6.93
N GLN A 382 -7.59 -25.61 -7.51
CA GLN A 382 -6.37 -25.80 -6.72
C GLN A 382 -5.99 -24.51 -5.98
N TRP A 383 -6.14 -23.35 -6.63
CA TRP A 383 -5.90 -22.06 -5.99
C TRP A 383 -6.82 -21.80 -4.81
N GLU A 384 -8.11 -22.18 -4.89
CA GLU A 384 -9.02 -22.07 -3.76
C GLU A 384 -8.59 -22.92 -2.57
N GLU A 385 -8.16 -24.16 -2.83
CA GLU A 385 -7.62 -25.04 -1.79
C GLU A 385 -6.35 -24.46 -1.18
N ASP A 386 -5.44 -23.95 -2.01
CA ASP A 386 -4.17 -23.38 -1.54
C ASP A 386 -4.41 -22.10 -0.73
N ILE A 387 -5.36 -21.26 -1.16
CA ILE A 387 -5.78 -20.08 -0.38
C ILE A 387 -6.37 -20.51 0.97
N ALA A 388 -7.24 -21.53 0.98
CA ALA A 388 -7.80 -22.04 2.21
C ALA A 388 -6.70 -22.59 3.14
N LYS A 389 -5.70 -23.33 2.62
CA LYS A 389 -4.62 -23.92 3.42
C LYS A 389 -3.85 -22.90 4.26
N TRP A 390 -3.57 -21.70 3.73
CA TRP A 390 -2.84 -20.68 4.49
C TRP A 390 -3.74 -19.81 5.37
N GLN A 391 -5.02 -19.62 5.01
CA GLN A 391 -5.96 -18.83 5.80
C GLN A 391 -6.56 -19.61 6.98
N GLN A 392 -6.94 -20.88 6.75
CA GLN A 392 -7.74 -21.69 7.68
C GLN A 392 -7.13 -21.82 9.09
N PRO A 393 -5.81 -22.00 9.27
CA PRO A 393 -5.23 -22.09 10.61
C PRO A 393 -5.47 -20.85 11.48
N ILE A 394 -5.51 -19.66 10.86
CA ILE A 394 -5.81 -18.40 11.54
C ILE A 394 -7.33 -18.24 11.71
N LEU A 395 -8.11 -18.60 10.69
CA LEU A 395 -9.57 -18.53 10.74
C LEU A 395 -10.15 -19.46 11.82
N ASP A 396 -9.59 -20.64 12.04
CA ASP A 396 -10.08 -21.60 13.03
C ASP A 396 -9.74 -21.24 14.48
N ASP A 397 -8.76 -20.37 14.68
CA ASP A 397 -8.35 -19.96 16.01
C ASP A 397 -9.42 -19.09 16.69
N GLN A 398 -10.16 -19.68 17.64
CA GLN A 398 -11.23 -19.01 18.38
C GLN A 398 -10.70 -17.96 19.38
N SER A 399 -9.40 -17.93 19.66
CA SER A 399 -8.77 -16.93 20.55
C SER A 399 -8.50 -15.58 19.85
N LEU A 400 -8.75 -15.51 18.55
CA LEU A 400 -8.56 -14.32 17.72
C LEU A 400 -9.91 -13.69 17.36
N PRO A 401 -10.05 -12.36 17.52
CA PRO A 401 -11.30 -11.67 17.20
C PRO A 401 -11.56 -11.66 15.69
N GLU A 402 -12.84 -11.62 15.32
CA GLU A 402 -13.28 -11.68 13.91
C GLU A 402 -12.79 -10.48 13.09
N TRP A 403 -12.79 -9.28 13.70
CA TRP A 403 -12.27 -8.07 13.05
C TRP A 403 -10.80 -8.23 12.66
N TYR A 404 -9.99 -8.88 13.50
CA TYR A 404 -8.56 -9.05 13.25
C TYR A 404 -8.32 -10.00 12.08
N LYS A 405 -9.06 -11.12 12.03
CA LYS A 405 -9.03 -12.05 10.90
C LYS A 405 -9.39 -11.34 9.60
N SER A 406 -10.41 -10.47 9.63
CA SER A 406 -10.76 -9.65 8.48
C SER A 406 -9.64 -8.70 8.09
N ALA A 407 -9.10 -7.93 9.04
CA ALA A 407 -8.08 -6.93 8.79
C ALA A 407 -6.79 -7.56 8.25
N LEU A 408 -6.29 -8.62 8.89
CA LEU A 408 -5.02 -9.28 8.53
C LEU A 408 -4.99 -9.68 7.06
N PHE A 409 -6.04 -10.34 6.58
CA PHE A 409 -6.08 -10.79 5.19
C PHE A 409 -6.41 -9.66 4.23
N ASN A 410 -7.34 -8.76 4.58
CA ASN A 410 -7.73 -7.67 3.67
C ASN A 410 -6.63 -6.63 3.49
N GLU A 411 -5.80 -6.31 4.50
CA GLU A 411 -4.65 -5.41 4.34
C GLU A 411 -3.59 -5.97 3.38
N SER A 412 -3.52 -7.28 3.19
CA SER A 412 -2.63 -7.91 2.20
C SER A 412 -2.97 -7.54 0.75
N TYR A 413 -4.10 -6.85 0.49
CA TYR A 413 -4.41 -6.30 -0.83
C TYR A 413 -3.26 -5.46 -1.40
N PHE A 414 -2.55 -4.75 -0.52
CA PHE A 414 -1.49 -3.82 -0.91
C PHE A 414 -0.27 -4.55 -1.52
N ILE A 415 -0.10 -5.85 -1.27
CA ILE A 415 0.94 -6.64 -1.93
C ILE A 415 0.68 -6.78 -3.44
N ALA A 416 -0.55 -6.65 -3.90
CA ALA A 416 -0.83 -6.57 -5.34
C ALA A 416 -1.10 -5.11 -5.75
N ASP A 417 -2.03 -4.44 -5.07
CA ASP A 417 -2.54 -3.10 -5.40
C ASP A 417 -1.76 -1.98 -4.68
N GLY A 418 -0.48 -2.24 -4.41
CA GLY A 418 0.50 -1.27 -3.90
C GLY A 418 1.35 -0.66 -5.00
N GLY A 419 0.90 -0.72 -6.26
CA GLY A 419 1.66 -0.23 -7.40
C GLY A 419 2.80 -1.19 -7.76
N THR A 420 2.63 -2.47 -7.43
CA THR A 420 3.69 -3.47 -7.55
C THR A 420 4.25 -3.60 -8.96
N ILE A 421 5.54 -3.86 -8.99
CA ILE A 421 6.37 -4.11 -10.15
C ILE A 421 7.19 -5.35 -9.81
N TRP A 422 7.08 -6.38 -10.65
CA TRP A 422 7.91 -7.57 -10.52
C TRP A 422 8.46 -7.92 -11.90
N LEU A 423 9.79 -7.87 -12.01
CA LEU A 423 10.50 -7.94 -13.28
C LEU A 423 11.29 -9.23 -13.39
N ASP A 424 11.22 -9.86 -14.56
CA ASP A 424 12.18 -10.88 -14.95
C ASP A 424 13.48 -10.20 -15.40
N VAL A 425 14.53 -10.45 -14.62
CA VAL A 425 15.89 -9.92 -14.83
C VAL A 425 16.91 -11.07 -14.89
N SER A 426 16.46 -12.28 -15.22
CA SER A 426 17.30 -13.48 -15.26
C SER A 426 18.51 -13.37 -16.20
N GLU A 427 18.40 -12.55 -17.25
CA GLU A 427 19.46 -12.29 -18.24
C GLU A 427 20.46 -11.19 -17.80
N ASP A 428 20.17 -10.41 -16.75
CA ASP A 428 21.05 -9.32 -16.30
C ASP A 428 22.14 -9.83 -15.36
N THR A 429 23.28 -10.21 -15.93
CA THR A 429 24.44 -10.75 -15.20
C THR A 429 25.11 -9.76 -14.25
N THR A 430 24.72 -8.47 -14.26
CA THR A 430 25.25 -7.47 -13.32
C THR A 430 24.57 -7.51 -11.95
N LEU A 431 23.44 -8.22 -11.84
CA LEU A 431 22.65 -8.31 -10.60
C LEU A 431 23.05 -9.54 -9.77
N PRO A 432 22.86 -9.49 -8.43
CA PRO A 432 23.06 -10.65 -7.56
C PRO A 432 22.25 -11.87 -7.99
N ASP A 433 22.79 -13.07 -7.78
CA ASP A 433 22.20 -14.35 -8.20
C ASP A 433 20.75 -14.51 -7.72
N HIS A 434 20.49 -14.17 -6.45
CA HIS A 434 19.16 -14.20 -5.86
C HIS A 434 18.15 -13.32 -6.63
N VAL A 435 18.55 -12.11 -7.01
CA VAL A 435 17.70 -11.16 -7.75
C VAL A 435 17.42 -11.68 -9.17
N ARG A 436 18.41 -12.33 -9.81
CA ARG A 436 18.20 -12.98 -11.12
C ARG A 436 17.28 -14.19 -11.02
N GLU A 437 17.41 -14.96 -9.94
CA GLU A 437 16.60 -16.15 -9.70
C GLU A 437 15.14 -15.81 -9.40
N TRP A 438 14.88 -14.82 -8.54
CA TRP A 438 13.55 -14.49 -8.02
C TRP A 438 12.93 -13.22 -8.61
N GLY A 439 13.67 -12.54 -9.49
CA GLY A 439 13.24 -11.30 -10.11
C GLY A 439 13.46 -10.10 -9.21
N ARG A 440 13.39 -8.93 -9.84
CA ARG A 440 13.48 -7.64 -9.16
C ARG A 440 12.09 -7.16 -8.79
N PHE A 441 11.90 -6.77 -7.53
CA PHE A 441 10.60 -6.47 -6.98
C PHE A 441 10.54 -5.08 -6.34
N GLY A 442 9.45 -4.38 -6.56
CA GLY A 442 9.14 -3.18 -5.79
C GLY A 442 7.68 -2.80 -5.80
N TYR A 443 7.27 -2.04 -4.79
CA TYR A 443 5.95 -1.41 -4.70
C TYR A 443 6.10 0.04 -4.24
N LEU A 444 5.04 0.82 -4.37
CA LEU A 444 5.02 2.20 -3.93
C LEU A 444 4.84 2.30 -2.42
N GLU A 445 5.35 3.38 -1.87
CA GLU A 445 5.05 3.83 -0.52
C GLU A 445 3.54 4.01 -0.29
N GLY A 446 2.87 4.66 -1.24
CA GLY A 446 1.43 4.73 -1.28
C GLY A 446 0.88 5.18 -2.64
N HIS A 447 -0.45 5.33 -2.74
CA HIS A 447 -1.08 5.77 -3.99
C HIS A 447 -0.76 7.22 -4.33
N GLU A 448 -0.54 8.07 -3.32
CA GLU A 448 -0.15 9.48 -3.49
C GLU A 448 1.37 9.69 -3.47
N TYR A 449 2.09 8.79 -2.80
CA TYR A 449 3.52 8.86 -2.55
C TYR A 449 4.23 7.80 -3.40
N ARG A 450 4.63 8.19 -4.60
CA ARG A 450 5.04 7.27 -5.68
C ARG A 450 6.55 6.96 -5.64
N MET A 451 7.08 6.70 -4.46
CA MET A 451 8.46 6.25 -4.27
C MET A 451 8.47 4.73 -4.11
N ILE A 452 9.40 4.05 -4.79
CA ILE A 452 9.46 2.58 -4.80
C ILE A 452 10.28 2.08 -3.63
N ASN A 453 9.73 1.14 -2.87
CA ASN A 453 10.33 0.52 -1.70
C ASN A 453 10.89 1.54 -0.71
N THR A 454 10.13 2.58 -0.38
CA THR A 454 10.56 3.55 0.64
C THR A 454 10.94 2.83 1.93
N TYR A 455 12.24 2.87 2.27
CA TYR A 455 12.87 1.88 3.10
C TYR A 455 12.57 2.05 4.59
N ASP A 456 12.43 3.29 5.03
CA ASP A 456 12.04 3.63 6.38
C ASP A 456 10.58 3.23 6.68
N VAL A 457 9.73 3.15 5.64
CA VAL A 457 8.35 2.64 5.71
C VAL A 457 8.32 1.12 5.54
N HIS A 458 9.16 0.58 4.65
CA HIS A 458 9.35 -0.85 4.41
C HIS A 458 9.72 -1.60 5.68
N PHE A 459 10.48 -0.98 6.59
CA PHE A 459 10.70 -1.50 7.94
C PHE A 459 9.42 -2.03 8.61
N TYR A 460 8.31 -1.30 8.52
CA TYR A 460 7.04 -1.73 9.13
C TYR A 460 6.30 -2.74 8.26
N ALA A 461 6.32 -2.55 6.94
CA ALA A 461 5.57 -3.36 5.98
C ALA A 461 6.18 -4.73 5.70
N SER A 462 7.50 -4.86 5.84
CA SER A 462 8.28 -6.02 5.40
C SER A 462 7.96 -7.30 6.16
N PHE A 463 7.30 -7.21 7.32
CA PHE A 463 6.73 -8.38 8.00
C PHE A 463 5.77 -9.17 7.11
N ALA A 464 4.99 -8.52 6.24
CA ALA A 464 4.11 -9.22 5.31
C ALA A 464 4.92 -9.98 4.24
N LEU A 465 5.95 -9.34 3.67
CA LEU A 465 6.78 -9.97 2.64
C LEU A 465 7.64 -11.11 3.19
N ILE A 466 8.36 -10.91 4.30
CA ILE A 466 9.23 -11.96 4.83
C ILE A 466 8.44 -13.20 5.27
N GLN A 467 7.19 -13.04 5.73
CA GLN A 467 6.33 -14.16 6.12
C GLN A 467 5.67 -14.85 4.92
N LEU A 468 5.26 -14.10 3.89
CA LEU A 468 4.43 -14.65 2.80
C LEU A 468 5.19 -14.85 1.48
N TRP A 469 6.15 -13.98 1.17
CA TRP A 469 6.99 -14.02 -0.03
C TRP A 469 8.47 -13.72 0.31
N PRO A 470 9.13 -14.54 1.15
CA PRO A 470 10.49 -14.28 1.65
C PRO A 470 11.52 -14.05 0.55
N GLN A 471 11.40 -14.74 -0.60
CA GLN A 471 12.33 -14.54 -1.71
C GLN A 471 12.25 -13.13 -2.32
N LEU A 472 11.09 -12.46 -2.26
CA LEU A 472 10.92 -11.07 -2.69
C LEU A 472 11.49 -10.09 -1.68
N GLU A 473 11.31 -10.34 -0.37
CA GLU A 473 11.96 -9.55 0.68
C GLU A 473 13.47 -9.57 0.49
N LEU A 474 14.07 -10.76 0.36
CA LEU A 474 15.50 -10.89 0.13
C LEU A 474 15.95 -10.19 -1.16
N SER A 475 15.15 -10.22 -2.23
CA SER A 475 15.44 -9.48 -3.46
C SER A 475 15.51 -7.97 -3.22
N ILE A 476 14.59 -7.41 -2.44
CA ILE A 476 14.63 -6.00 -2.00
C ILE A 476 15.92 -5.74 -1.21
N GLN A 477 16.26 -6.60 -0.24
CA GLN A 477 17.47 -6.44 0.57
C GLN A 477 18.75 -6.41 -0.29
N TYR A 478 18.85 -7.26 -1.32
CA TYR A 478 19.98 -7.24 -2.26
C TYR A 478 20.04 -5.96 -3.10
N ASP A 479 18.90 -5.43 -3.56
CA ASP A 479 18.85 -4.15 -4.28
C ASP A 479 19.32 -3.00 -3.37
N PHE A 480 18.87 -2.97 -2.12
CA PHE A 480 19.34 -1.98 -1.13
C PHE A 480 20.82 -2.17 -0.80
N ALA A 481 21.29 -3.40 -0.59
CA ALA A 481 22.68 -3.68 -0.32
C ALA A 481 23.59 -3.17 -1.46
N SER A 482 23.19 -3.39 -2.70
CA SER A 482 23.90 -2.90 -3.90
C SER A 482 23.93 -1.38 -3.97
N SER A 483 22.85 -0.72 -3.55
CA SER A 483 22.74 0.74 -3.58
C SER A 483 23.63 1.47 -2.56
N VAL A 484 24.05 0.80 -1.48
CA VAL A 484 24.94 1.39 -0.45
C VAL A 484 26.32 1.71 -1.03
N ALA A 485 26.82 0.85 -1.92
CA ALA A 485 28.09 1.04 -2.63
C ALA A 485 27.98 1.99 -3.86
N TYR A 486 26.79 2.44 -4.20
CA TYR A 486 26.55 3.38 -5.30
C TYR A 486 26.61 4.84 -4.81
N GLU A 487 27.30 5.68 -5.58
CA GLU A 487 27.41 7.12 -5.39
C GLU A 487 26.92 7.86 -6.64
N LYS A 488 26.19 8.97 -6.43
CA LYS A 488 25.78 9.90 -7.47
C LYS A 488 26.09 11.32 -7.05
N ARG A 489 27.15 11.89 -7.64
CA ARG A 489 27.76 13.16 -7.20
C ARG A 489 27.01 14.40 -7.68
N GLU A 490 26.15 14.28 -8.68
CA GLU A 490 25.30 15.39 -9.12
C GLU A 490 24.51 15.94 -7.94
N THR A 491 24.45 17.27 -7.86
CA THR A 491 23.78 17.94 -6.74
C THR A 491 22.33 18.21 -7.07
N ARG A 492 21.49 18.17 -6.03
CA ARG A 492 20.07 18.53 -6.10
C ARG A 492 19.68 19.38 -4.91
N THR A 493 18.72 20.27 -5.12
CA THR A 493 18.19 21.16 -4.08
C THR A 493 17.02 20.48 -3.36
N TYR A 494 17.14 20.34 -2.05
CA TYR A 494 16.11 19.75 -1.19
C TYR A 494 15.07 20.79 -0.74
N LEU A 495 13.83 20.36 -0.55
CA LEU A 495 12.70 21.27 -0.44
C LEU A 495 12.59 21.98 0.92
N PHE A 496 12.78 21.29 2.03
CA PHE A 496 12.59 21.87 3.38
C PHE A 496 13.66 22.92 3.69
N HIS A 497 14.94 22.56 3.60
CA HIS A 497 16.03 23.48 3.93
C HIS A 497 16.50 24.33 2.74
N GLY A 498 16.22 23.94 1.50
CA GLY A 498 16.75 24.61 0.30
C GLY A 498 18.25 24.35 0.08
N ARG A 499 18.85 23.43 0.82
CA ARG A 499 20.25 23.03 0.71
C ARG A 499 20.46 22.22 -0.57
N ALA A 500 21.58 22.45 -1.25
CA ALA A 500 22.06 21.56 -2.28
C ALA A 500 22.98 20.49 -1.66
N ALA A 501 22.74 19.22 -1.97
CA ALA A 501 23.62 18.12 -1.59
C ALA A 501 23.71 17.11 -2.73
N HIS A 502 24.62 16.14 -2.60
CA HIS A 502 24.73 15.03 -3.56
C HIS A 502 23.41 14.26 -3.64
N TRP A 503 23.12 13.72 -4.82
CA TRP A 503 21.91 12.93 -5.02
C TRP A 503 21.96 11.65 -4.18
N LYS A 504 23.09 10.94 -4.21
CA LYS A 504 23.31 9.73 -3.41
C LYS A 504 24.74 9.71 -2.90
N THR A 505 24.88 9.68 -1.58
CA THR A 505 26.18 9.62 -0.88
C THR A 505 26.61 8.17 -0.67
N LEU A 506 27.91 7.89 -0.79
CA LEU A 506 28.47 6.56 -0.55
C LEU A 506 28.21 6.07 0.89
N HIS A 507 28.01 4.77 1.06
CA HIS A 507 27.76 4.09 2.34
C HIS A 507 26.47 4.50 3.07
N THR A 508 25.59 5.26 2.41
CA THR A 508 24.25 5.57 2.91
C THR A 508 23.22 4.65 2.28
N VAL A 509 22.28 4.17 3.09
CA VAL A 509 21.09 3.47 2.61
C VAL A 509 20.19 4.52 1.94
N PRO A 510 19.77 4.35 0.68
CA PRO A 510 18.84 5.28 0.05
C PRO A 510 17.48 5.23 0.76
N HIS A 511 16.73 6.32 0.65
CA HIS A 511 15.35 6.39 1.12
C HIS A 511 14.44 5.49 0.28
N ASP A 512 14.60 5.50 -1.03
CA ASP A 512 13.76 4.74 -1.96
C ASP A 512 14.54 4.36 -3.22
N LEU A 513 14.00 3.43 -4.00
CA LEU A 513 14.57 2.93 -5.25
C LEU A 513 14.01 3.63 -6.49
N GLY A 514 13.40 4.81 -6.35
CA GLY A 514 13.04 5.69 -7.47
C GLY A 514 11.55 5.93 -7.68
N ASP A 515 11.21 6.58 -8.80
CA ASP A 515 9.85 6.96 -9.22
C ASP A 515 9.47 6.22 -10.51
N PRO A 516 8.28 5.59 -10.62
CA PRO A 516 7.82 4.92 -11.83
C PRO A 516 7.67 5.83 -13.07
N ASP A 517 7.52 7.16 -12.91
CA ASP A 517 7.58 8.12 -14.01
C ASP A 517 9.04 8.47 -14.42
N GLU A 518 10.04 7.91 -13.75
CA GLU A 518 11.46 7.97 -14.11
C GLU A 518 12.00 6.62 -14.60
N GLU A 519 13.09 6.14 -13.98
CA GLU A 519 13.68 4.81 -14.17
C GLU A 519 14.06 4.26 -12.79
N PRO A 520 13.15 3.53 -12.13
CA PRO A 520 13.42 2.88 -10.85
C PRO A 520 14.69 2.01 -10.91
N TRP A 521 15.35 1.83 -9.77
CA TRP A 521 16.65 1.17 -9.57
C TRP A 521 17.86 1.86 -10.25
N LEU A 522 17.65 2.64 -11.32
CA LEU A 522 18.69 3.46 -11.94
C LEU A 522 18.74 4.87 -11.35
N LEU A 523 17.57 5.45 -11.09
CA LEU A 523 17.38 6.78 -10.50
C LEU A 523 16.75 6.64 -9.12
N ILE A 524 17.54 6.11 -8.17
CA ILE A 524 17.14 5.93 -6.76
C ILE A 524 17.06 7.27 -6.02
N ASN A 525 16.53 7.25 -4.78
CA ASN A 525 16.26 8.45 -4.00
C ASN A 525 15.37 9.44 -4.77
N ALA A 526 14.17 9.08 -5.21
CA ALA A 526 13.24 10.02 -5.81
C ALA A 526 12.78 11.10 -4.80
N TYR A 527 12.78 10.78 -3.49
CA TYR A 527 12.47 11.73 -2.43
C TYR A 527 13.43 12.92 -2.40
N ILE A 528 12.88 14.13 -2.40
CA ILE A 528 13.62 15.41 -2.39
C ILE A 528 13.21 16.36 -1.26
N SER A 529 12.34 15.96 -0.34
CA SER A 529 11.91 16.84 0.75
C SER A 529 13.08 17.17 1.67
N HIS A 530 13.83 16.14 2.07
CA HIS A 530 15.08 16.24 2.86
C HIS A 530 16.23 15.50 2.20
N ASP A 531 17.45 15.88 2.57
CA ASP A 531 18.64 15.09 2.28
C ASP A 531 18.68 13.87 3.20
N THR A 532 18.45 12.69 2.62
CA THR A 532 18.33 11.44 3.35
C THR A 532 19.68 10.80 3.65
N ALA A 533 20.79 11.33 3.12
CA ALA A 533 22.14 10.83 3.38
C ALA A 533 22.56 10.94 4.86
N ASP A 534 21.97 11.89 5.60
CA ASP A 534 22.20 12.13 7.02
C ASP A 534 21.02 11.69 7.91
N TRP A 535 20.03 10.98 7.35
CA TRP A 535 18.94 10.41 8.17
C TRP A 535 19.48 9.35 9.14
N LYS A 536 18.93 9.35 10.35
CA LYS A 536 19.43 8.53 11.47
C LYS A 536 18.80 7.15 11.54
N ASP A 537 17.63 6.96 10.95
CA ASP A 537 16.89 5.69 11.04
C ASP A 537 17.16 4.73 9.87
N LEU A 538 17.39 5.20 8.64
CA LEU A 538 17.58 4.34 7.46
C LEU A 538 18.68 3.28 7.63
N GLY A 539 19.86 3.69 8.12
CA GLY A 539 20.97 2.77 8.38
C GLY A 539 20.63 1.76 9.47
N LEU A 540 20.05 2.23 10.59
CA LEU A 540 19.65 1.37 11.71
C LEU A 540 18.58 0.35 11.31
N LYS A 541 17.59 0.78 10.52
CA LYS A 541 16.53 -0.07 9.97
C LYS A 541 17.07 -1.09 8.99
N TYR A 542 18.11 -0.77 8.21
CA TYR A 542 18.78 -1.74 7.34
C TYR A 542 19.45 -2.85 8.15
N LEU A 543 20.23 -2.48 9.18
CA LEU A 543 20.92 -3.44 10.04
C LEU A 543 19.93 -4.39 10.74
N LEU A 544 18.82 -3.86 11.24
CA LEU A 544 17.74 -4.63 11.87
C LEU A 544 17.00 -5.55 10.89
N GLN A 545 16.70 -5.06 9.68
CA GLN A 545 16.02 -5.86 8.66
C GLN A 545 16.86 -7.04 8.19
N VAL A 546 18.14 -6.82 7.86
CA VAL A 546 19.06 -7.90 7.47
C VAL A 546 19.12 -8.99 8.54
N TYR A 547 19.22 -8.60 9.81
CA TYR A 547 19.24 -9.56 10.90
C TYR A 547 17.93 -10.34 11.01
N ARG A 548 16.77 -9.66 11.04
CA ARG A 548 15.45 -10.31 11.07
C ARG A 548 15.30 -11.30 9.92
N ASP A 549 15.66 -10.88 8.71
CA ASP A 549 15.47 -11.68 7.51
C ASP A 549 16.36 -12.93 7.52
N TYR A 550 17.59 -12.79 8.01
CA TYR A 550 18.43 -13.95 8.30
C TYR A 550 17.79 -14.86 9.35
N VAL A 551 17.29 -14.33 10.47
CA VAL A 551 16.67 -15.14 11.53
C VAL A 551 15.44 -15.89 11.01
N TYR A 552 14.64 -15.28 10.13
CA TYR A 552 13.40 -15.90 9.64
C TYR A 552 13.67 -16.91 8.52
N THR A 553 14.65 -16.65 7.65
CA THR A 553 14.94 -17.50 6.49
C THR A 553 16.03 -18.52 6.76
N GLN A 554 16.86 -18.30 7.78
CA GLN A 554 18.09 -19.05 8.06
C GLN A 554 19.05 -19.11 6.85
N ASN A 555 18.93 -18.14 5.92
CA ASN A 555 19.72 -18.10 4.70
C ASN A 555 21.12 -17.55 4.99
N LYS A 556 22.07 -18.46 5.22
CA LYS A 556 23.48 -18.11 5.46
C LYS A 556 24.14 -17.40 4.27
N GLN A 557 23.80 -17.78 3.04
CA GLN A 557 24.40 -17.16 1.86
C GLN A 557 23.99 -15.69 1.76
N PHE A 558 22.72 -15.38 2.03
CA PHE A 558 22.25 -14.00 2.13
C PHE A 558 23.09 -13.17 3.11
N LEU A 559 23.26 -13.67 4.35
CA LEU A 559 24.06 -12.96 5.35
C LEU A 559 25.52 -12.79 4.90
N ILE A 560 26.13 -13.83 4.32
CA ILE A 560 27.51 -13.76 3.78
C ILE A 560 27.62 -12.64 2.73
N ASP A 561 26.67 -12.58 1.79
CA ASP A 561 26.71 -11.65 0.68
C ASP A 561 26.54 -10.19 1.15
N VAL A 562 25.67 -9.96 2.13
CA VAL A 562 25.36 -8.60 2.61
C VAL A 562 26.23 -8.15 3.79
N TRP A 563 27.01 -9.04 4.42
CA TRP A 563 27.87 -8.71 5.56
C TRP A 563 28.85 -7.57 5.29
N PRO A 564 29.54 -7.49 4.13
CA PRO A 564 30.36 -6.32 3.80
C PRO A 564 29.56 -5.02 3.82
N THR A 565 28.32 -5.04 3.33
CA THR A 565 27.43 -3.88 3.34
C THR A 565 26.96 -3.52 4.74
N VAL A 566 26.66 -4.52 5.58
CA VAL A 566 26.37 -4.31 7.01
C VAL A 566 27.50 -3.52 7.67
N LYS A 567 28.76 -3.93 7.46
CA LYS A 567 29.91 -3.19 8.01
C LYS A 567 30.02 -1.76 7.47
N MET A 568 29.85 -1.55 6.17
CA MET A 568 29.87 -0.20 5.58
C MET A 568 28.79 0.71 6.16
N VAL A 569 27.58 0.19 6.39
CA VAL A 569 26.47 0.94 6.99
C VAL A 569 26.75 1.22 8.46
N THR A 570 27.25 0.24 9.22
CA THR A 570 27.63 0.44 10.63
C THR A 570 28.72 1.51 10.78
N ASP A 571 29.74 1.50 9.93
CA ASP A 571 30.79 2.54 9.90
C ASP A 571 30.23 3.93 9.58
N ARG A 572 29.18 4.00 8.75
CA ARG A 572 28.48 5.26 8.46
C ARG A 572 27.66 5.74 9.65
N VAL A 573 26.90 4.85 10.29
CA VAL A 573 26.14 5.14 11.51
C VAL A 573 27.05 5.64 12.62
N LYS A 574 28.25 5.07 12.77
CA LYS A 574 29.24 5.50 13.77
C LYS A 574 29.65 6.96 13.64
N LYS A 575 29.65 7.50 12.42
CA LYS A 575 29.98 8.91 12.14
C LYS A 575 28.82 9.87 12.44
N GLN A 576 27.65 9.34 12.79
CA GLN A 576 26.47 10.13 13.17
C GLN A 576 26.39 10.35 14.69
N ASP A 577 27.28 9.72 15.46
CA ASP A 577 27.61 10.10 16.84
C ASP A 577 28.51 11.35 16.79
N THR A 578 27.98 12.47 17.24
CA THR A 578 28.65 13.78 17.15
C THR A 578 29.17 14.28 18.50
N ASP A 579 28.74 13.69 19.61
CA ASP A 579 29.19 14.03 20.97
C ASP A 579 30.03 12.94 21.65
N GLY A 580 30.21 11.78 21.01
CA GLY A 580 31.06 10.68 21.44
C GLY A 580 30.45 9.79 22.53
N ASP A 581 29.13 9.86 22.72
CA ASP A 581 28.41 9.13 23.77
C ASP A 581 27.92 7.73 23.34
N GLY A 582 28.24 7.31 22.11
CA GLY A 582 27.85 6.04 21.53
C GLY A 582 26.45 6.02 20.90
N LEU A 583 25.71 7.13 20.84
CA LEU A 583 24.41 7.23 20.18
C LEU A 583 24.47 8.06 18.90
N VAL A 584 23.44 7.92 18.06
CA VAL A 584 23.28 8.80 16.90
C VAL A 584 22.59 10.09 17.35
N ASP A 585 23.06 11.23 16.85
CA ASP A 585 22.49 12.55 17.20
C ASP A 585 21.55 13.09 16.13
N ASN A 586 20.25 13.20 16.43
CA ASN A 586 19.32 13.92 15.57
C ASN A 586 19.71 15.40 15.46
N GLY A 587 19.69 15.94 14.24
CA GLY A 587 20.35 17.21 13.91
C GLY A 587 19.57 18.49 14.26
N GLY A 588 18.42 18.41 14.93
CA GLY A 588 17.52 19.57 15.11
C GLY A 588 16.73 19.93 13.85
N PHE A 589 16.58 18.97 12.94
CA PHE A 589 15.64 18.98 11.83
C PHE A 589 15.02 17.57 11.70
N ALA A 590 14.07 17.39 10.79
CA ALA A 590 13.46 16.08 10.58
C ALA A 590 14.38 15.19 9.72
N ASP A 591 15.15 14.32 10.39
CA ASP A 591 16.16 13.43 9.79
C ASP A 591 15.85 11.94 10.03
N GLN A 592 14.56 11.58 9.96
CA GLN A 592 14.02 10.23 10.11
C GLN A 592 12.59 10.16 9.54
N THR A 593 11.95 8.97 9.53
CA THR A 593 10.63 8.70 8.92
C THR A 593 9.51 9.70 9.28
N TYR A 594 9.50 10.26 10.49
CA TYR A 594 8.67 11.40 10.89
C TYR A 594 9.28 12.69 10.32
N ASP A 595 9.22 12.80 8.99
CA ASP A 595 9.91 13.79 8.15
C ASP A 595 9.41 15.24 8.30
N ALA A 596 8.43 15.47 9.18
CA ALA A 596 7.96 16.79 9.60
C ALA A 596 7.96 16.95 11.12
N TRP A 597 8.47 15.99 11.88
CA TRP A 597 8.61 16.05 13.34
C TRP A 597 10.08 16.07 13.74
N THR A 598 10.55 17.24 14.18
CA THR A 598 11.96 17.46 14.50
C THR A 598 12.35 16.84 15.84
N ALA A 599 13.51 16.20 15.88
CA ALA A 599 14.20 15.76 17.10
C ALA A 599 15.62 16.35 17.15
N THR A 600 16.18 16.52 18.35
CA THR A 600 17.55 17.06 18.54
C THR A 600 18.33 16.27 19.58
N GLY A 601 19.57 15.90 19.26
CA GLY A 601 20.42 15.05 20.11
C GLY A 601 19.94 13.61 20.11
N ALA A 602 20.09 12.91 21.23
CA ALA A 602 19.54 11.57 21.38
C ALA A 602 18.01 11.65 21.37
N SER A 603 17.34 10.84 20.55
CA SER A 603 15.88 10.68 20.56
C SER A 603 15.46 9.30 21.05
N ALA A 604 14.26 9.19 21.61
CA ALA A 604 13.73 7.89 22.01
C ALA A 604 13.64 6.94 20.82
N TYR A 605 13.16 7.42 19.67
CA TYR A 605 13.02 6.62 18.46
C TYR A 605 14.37 6.13 17.90
N CYS A 606 15.25 7.05 17.51
CA CYS A 606 16.52 6.69 16.88
C CYS A 606 17.49 6.03 17.86
N GLY A 607 17.50 6.44 19.14
CA GLY A 607 18.32 5.81 20.17
C GLY A 607 17.89 4.37 20.46
N ASN A 608 16.58 4.11 20.54
CA ASN A 608 16.05 2.75 20.71
C ASN A 608 16.38 1.84 19.51
N LEU A 609 16.21 2.37 18.29
CA LEU A 609 16.64 1.68 17.05
C LEU A 609 18.15 1.40 17.07
N HIS A 610 18.97 2.33 17.56
CA HIS A 610 20.42 2.21 17.55
C HIS A 610 20.90 1.08 18.45
N ILE A 611 20.39 1.01 19.69
CA ILE A 611 20.69 -0.09 20.63
C ILE A 611 20.31 -1.43 20.00
N ALA A 612 19.11 -1.52 19.42
CA ALA A 612 18.64 -2.75 18.80
C ALA A 612 19.50 -3.15 17.58
N ALA A 613 19.88 -2.19 16.74
CA ALA A 613 20.74 -2.42 15.58
C ALA A 613 22.15 -2.88 16.00
N LEU A 614 22.73 -2.29 17.05
CA LEU A 614 24.03 -2.73 17.57
C LEU A 614 23.97 -4.16 18.11
N ARG A 615 22.90 -4.54 18.83
CA ARG A 615 22.68 -5.95 19.20
C ARG A 615 22.62 -6.85 17.98
N ALA A 616 21.84 -6.48 16.97
CA ALA A 616 21.77 -7.24 15.71
C ALA A 616 23.15 -7.38 15.05
N CYS A 617 23.97 -6.31 15.03
CA CYS A 617 25.34 -6.35 14.54
C CYS A 617 26.26 -7.27 15.35
N VAL A 618 26.14 -7.29 16.69
CA VAL A 618 26.86 -8.23 17.57
C VAL A 618 26.52 -9.67 17.22
N GLU A 619 25.24 -9.98 17.01
CA GLU A 619 24.80 -11.32 16.64
C GLU A 619 25.29 -11.72 15.25
N MET A 620 25.16 -10.83 14.26
CA MET A 620 25.66 -11.09 12.90
C MET A 620 27.19 -11.24 12.88
N ALA A 621 27.94 -10.43 13.62
CA ALA A 621 29.40 -10.56 13.74
C ALA A 621 29.81 -11.92 14.30
N ARG A 622 29.08 -12.40 15.33
CA ARG A 622 29.26 -13.75 15.87
C ARG A 622 28.96 -14.84 14.85
N MET A 623 27.89 -14.69 14.08
CA MET A 623 27.51 -15.66 13.03
C MET A 623 28.50 -15.70 11.87
N MET A 624 29.17 -14.58 11.61
CA MET A 624 30.18 -14.43 10.55
C MET A 624 31.61 -14.70 11.03
N ASP A 625 31.79 -15.12 12.29
CA ASP A 625 33.09 -15.34 12.93
C ASP A 625 34.04 -14.10 12.82
N ASP A 626 33.50 -12.88 12.77
CA ASP A 626 34.25 -11.62 12.68
C ASP A 626 34.50 -11.07 14.09
N THR A 627 35.54 -11.58 14.76
CA THR A 627 35.85 -11.25 16.18
C THR A 627 36.14 -9.78 16.41
N ASN A 628 36.74 -9.10 15.43
CA ASN A 628 37.06 -7.67 15.56
C ASN A 628 35.78 -6.83 15.57
N ALA A 629 34.87 -7.10 14.63
CA ALA A 629 33.57 -6.43 14.59
C ALA A 629 32.74 -6.76 15.84
N LEU A 630 32.78 -8.02 16.29
CA LEU A 630 32.08 -8.46 17.50
C LEU A 630 32.50 -7.66 18.74
N ASP A 631 33.81 -7.56 19.00
CA ASP A 631 34.35 -6.85 20.16
C ASP A 631 34.05 -5.35 20.09
N GLU A 632 34.19 -4.75 18.91
CA GLU A 632 33.89 -3.34 18.69
C GLU A 632 32.41 -3.01 18.93
N TYR A 633 31.51 -3.80 18.34
CA TYR A 633 30.07 -3.56 18.45
C TYR A 633 29.55 -3.84 19.86
N ASP A 634 30.11 -4.81 20.59
CA ASP A 634 29.72 -5.09 21.98
C ASP A 634 30.12 -3.95 22.93
N VAL A 635 31.33 -3.36 22.75
CA VAL A 635 31.76 -2.19 23.51
C VAL A 635 30.86 -0.99 23.20
N TRP A 636 30.56 -0.75 21.93
CA TRP A 636 29.71 0.35 21.50
C TRP A 636 28.28 0.20 22.05
N LEU A 637 27.70 -1.01 21.99
CA LEU A 637 26.37 -1.31 22.54
C LEU A 637 26.27 -0.97 24.03
N LYS A 638 27.29 -1.31 24.84
CA LYS A 638 27.31 -1.00 26.28
C LYS A 638 27.30 0.51 26.53
N LEU A 639 28.07 1.27 25.75
CA LEU A 639 28.13 2.73 25.85
C LEU A 639 26.77 3.36 25.46
N ALA A 640 26.23 2.96 24.30
CA ALA A 640 24.95 3.44 23.79
C ALA A 640 23.80 3.24 24.77
N LYS A 641 23.70 2.05 25.40
CA LYS A 641 22.68 1.73 26.41
C LYS A 641 22.75 2.65 27.63
N THR A 642 23.97 2.90 28.11
CA THR A 642 24.20 3.74 29.28
C THR A 642 23.74 5.17 28.98
N SER A 643 24.21 5.74 27.85
CA SER A 643 23.82 7.09 27.46
C SER A 643 22.31 7.23 27.22
N TYR A 644 21.69 6.25 26.54
CA TYR A 644 20.26 6.29 26.25
C TYR A 644 19.41 6.36 27.53
N SER A 645 19.78 5.55 28.53
CA SER A 645 19.14 5.57 29.85
C SER A 645 19.36 6.91 30.54
N GLU A 646 20.58 7.41 30.60
CA GLU A 646 20.92 8.65 31.33
C GLU A 646 20.28 9.90 30.71
N LYS A 647 20.22 9.97 29.37
CA LYS A 647 19.69 11.14 28.65
C LYS A 647 18.17 11.18 28.60
N LEU A 648 17.49 10.03 28.49
CA LEU A 648 16.07 10.00 28.08
C LEU A 648 15.11 9.41 29.11
N TRP A 649 15.54 8.51 30.00
CA TRP A 649 14.64 7.90 30.96
C TRP A 649 14.21 8.89 32.05
N ASN A 650 12.92 9.19 32.12
CA ASN A 650 12.37 10.15 33.09
C ASN A 650 11.76 9.50 34.34
N GLY A 651 11.90 8.17 34.48
CA GLY A 651 11.29 7.38 35.55
C GLY A 651 9.98 6.68 35.17
N THR A 652 9.34 7.05 34.05
CA THR A 652 8.09 6.43 33.57
C THR A 652 8.17 6.02 32.10
N TYR A 653 8.73 6.87 31.26
CA TYR A 653 8.92 6.63 29.83
C TYR A 653 10.21 7.30 29.34
N TYR A 654 10.55 7.12 28.06
CA TYR A 654 11.68 7.83 27.45
C TYR A 654 11.19 9.14 26.86
N ASN A 655 11.80 10.25 27.29
CA ASN A 655 11.61 11.57 26.70
C ASN A 655 11.83 11.49 25.18
N TYR A 656 10.99 12.21 24.41
CA TYR A 656 11.05 12.24 22.96
C TYR A 656 12.46 12.54 22.43
N ASP A 657 13.14 13.53 23.00
CA ASP A 657 14.55 13.81 22.74
C ASP A 657 15.29 14.40 23.96
N SER A 658 16.61 14.49 23.85
CA SER A 658 17.51 15.00 24.90
C SER A 658 17.67 16.52 24.86
N SER A 659 16.82 17.22 24.13
CA SER A 659 16.88 18.68 24.00
C SER A 659 16.20 19.39 25.17
N LEU A 660 16.26 20.72 25.16
CA LEU A 660 15.47 21.58 26.06
C LEU A 660 14.24 22.17 25.33
N SER A 661 13.82 21.55 24.22
CA SER A 661 12.67 22.01 23.43
C SER A 661 11.35 21.81 24.20
N ARG A 662 10.31 22.57 23.87
CA ARG A 662 9.02 22.49 24.59
C ARG A 662 8.30 21.13 24.51
N HIS A 663 8.75 20.24 23.62
CA HIS A 663 8.17 18.92 23.37
C HIS A 663 9.17 17.79 23.64
N HIS A 664 10.30 18.10 24.29
CA HIS A 664 11.34 17.12 24.60
C HIS A 664 10.80 15.97 25.48
N ASP A 665 9.78 16.22 26.30
CA ASP A 665 9.14 15.26 27.21
C ASP A 665 7.87 14.61 26.63
N CYS A 666 7.61 14.79 25.33
CA CYS A 666 6.45 14.19 24.66
C CYS A 666 6.51 12.65 24.69
N ILE A 667 5.36 12.02 24.93
CA ILE A 667 5.18 10.57 24.88
C ILE A 667 4.97 10.19 23.41
N MET A 668 6.01 9.62 22.80
CA MET A 668 5.94 9.10 21.45
C MET A 668 5.40 7.66 21.44
N SER A 669 4.43 7.37 20.58
CA SER A 669 3.83 6.03 20.45
C SER A 669 4.83 4.97 19.96
N ASP A 670 5.88 5.40 19.26
CA ASP A 670 6.87 4.53 18.60
C ASP A 670 8.24 4.54 19.31
N GLN A 671 8.31 5.02 20.55
CA GLN A 671 9.57 5.15 21.31
C GLN A 671 10.29 3.81 21.59
N LEU A 672 9.65 2.67 21.32
CA LEU A 672 10.21 1.32 21.45
C LEU A 672 10.38 0.59 20.10
N ALA A 673 10.49 1.31 18.98
CA ALA A 673 10.55 0.71 17.65
C ALA A 673 11.70 -0.30 17.45
N GLY A 674 12.88 -0.04 18.03
CA GLY A 674 14.01 -0.97 18.01
C GLY A 674 13.78 -2.21 18.87
N PHE A 675 13.30 -2.04 20.10
CA PHE A 675 12.93 -3.15 20.98
C PHE A 675 11.87 -4.04 20.33
N TRP A 676 10.81 -3.45 19.77
CA TRP A 676 9.78 -4.14 19.00
C TRP A 676 10.39 -5.07 17.95
N TYR A 677 11.26 -4.52 17.11
CA TYR A 677 11.83 -5.26 15.99
C TYR A 677 12.74 -6.40 16.44
N LEU A 678 13.57 -6.12 17.44
CA LEU A 678 14.52 -7.09 17.99
C LEU A 678 13.79 -8.21 18.75
N ARG A 679 12.75 -7.87 19.52
CA ARG A 679 11.88 -8.81 20.22
C ARG A 679 11.22 -9.78 19.26
N LEU A 680 10.68 -9.29 18.14
CA LEU A 680 10.13 -10.15 17.07
C LEU A 680 11.21 -10.90 16.28
N SER A 681 12.47 -10.52 16.41
CA SER A 681 13.62 -11.25 15.84
C SER A 681 14.18 -12.31 16.81
N GLY A 682 13.49 -12.61 17.91
CA GLY A 682 13.83 -13.72 18.81
C GLY A 682 14.62 -13.33 20.06
N HIS A 683 14.96 -12.06 20.23
CA HIS A 683 15.56 -11.57 21.47
C HIS A 683 14.51 -11.32 22.56
N LYS A 684 14.96 -11.18 23.80
CA LYS A 684 14.12 -10.78 24.93
C LYS A 684 14.59 -9.44 25.49
N TYR A 685 15.20 -9.44 26.68
CA TYR A 685 15.58 -8.25 27.45
C TYR A 685 17.10 -8.08 27.53
N ASP A 686 17.83 -8.56 26.52
CA ASP A 686 19.31 -8.55 26.53
C ASP A 686 19.85 -7.13 26.70
N ASP A 687 19.18 -6.15 26.09
CA ASP A 687 19.58 -4.75 26.11
C ASP A 687 18.53 -3.75 26.58
N PHE A 688 17.33 -4.24 26.91
CA PHE A 688 16.21 -3.43 27.34
C PHE A 688 15.68 -3.93 28.67
N GLU A 689 15.52 -3.02 29.64
CA GLU A 689 15.00 -3.36 30.96
C GLU A 689 13.50 -3.63 30.90
N LYS A 690 13.05 -4.83 31.30
CA LYS A 690 11.64 -5.23 31.26
C LYS A 690 10.73 -4.23 31.97
N ASP A 691 11.08 -3.81 33.19
CA ASP A 691 10.25 -2.89 33.98
C ASP A 691 10.02 -1.56 33.26
N ARG A 692 11.02 -1.08 32.49
CA ARG A 692 10.90 0.13 31.69
C ARG A 692 10.04 -0.09 30.45
N VAL A 693 10.19 -1.23 29.78
CA VAL A 693 9.33 -1.62 28.65
C VAL A 693 7.87 -1.67 29.09
N ASP A 694 7.57 -2.35 30.20
CA ASP A 694 6.23 -2.45 30.76
C ASP A 694 5.67 -1.06 31.10
N SER A 695 6.47 -0.21 31.76
CA SER A 695 6.08 1.16 32.11
C SER A 695 5.76 2.01 30.86
N VAL A 696 6.60 1.93 29.83
CA VAL A 696 6.41 2.65 28.57
C VAL A 696 5.14 2.18 27.84
N LEU A 697 4.94 0.87 27.68
CA LEU A 697 3.76 0.34 26.97
C LEU A 697 2.46 0.70 27.69
N ASN A 698 2.44 0.61 29.02
CA ASN A 698 1.29 1.06 29.81
C ASN A 698 1.04 2.57 29.68
N THR A 699 2.12 3.37 29.65
CA THR A 699 2.02 4.83 29.46
C THR A 699 1.43 5.15 28.08
N ILE A 700 1.96 4.56 27.01
CA ILE A 700 1.46 4.76 25.64
C ILE A 700 -0.01 4.32 25.55
N PHE A 701 -0.38 3.18 26.11
CA PHE A 701 -1.77 2.72 26.09
C PHE A 701 -2.70 3.71 26.81
N ASN A 702 -2.34 4.15 28.03
CA ASN A 702 -3.19 5.06 28.80
C ASN A 702 -3.28 6.46 28.16
N MET A 703 -2.18 6.96 27.62
CA MET A 703 -2.09 8.31 27.08
C MET A 703 -2.44 8.35 25.59
N ASN A 704 -1.62 7.74 24.74
CA ASN A 704 -1.74 7.83 23.28
C ASN A 704 -2.94 7.07 22.70
N VAL A 705 -3.52 6.10 23.43
CA VAL A 705 -4.67 5.29 22.96
C VAL A 705 -5.95 5.61 23.72
N MET A 706 -5.95 5.49 25.05
CA MET A 706 -7.18 5.62 25.83
C MET A 706 -7.62 7.08 26.01
N THR A 707 -6.69 8.00 26.22
CA THR A 707 -7.00 9.44 26.28
C THR A 707 -7.31 10.00 24.89
N PHE A 708 -6.84 9.35 23.82
CA PHE A 708 -7.10 9.73 22.43
C PHE A 708 -8.19 8.88 21.77
N GLY A 709 -9.44 9.37 21.79
CA GLY A 709 -10.53 8.67 21.11
C GLY A 709 -10.96 7.36 21.79
N GLN A 710 -10.57 7.13 23.04
CA GLN A 710 -10.99 5.98 23.85
C GLN A 710 -10.68 4.63 23.19
N GLY A 711 -9.52 4.51 22.54
CA GLY A 711 -9.09 3.32 21.81
C GLY A 711 -9.82 3.07 20.48
N LYS A 712 -10.69 3.97 20.02
CA LYS A 712 -11.50 3.76 18.80
C LYS A 712 -10.83 4.20 17.50
N LEU A 713 -9.64 4.78 17.55
CA LEU A 713 -8.94 5.33 16.38
C LEU A 713 -7.53 4.77 16.16
N GLY A 714 -6.86 4.24 17.20
CA GLY A 714 -5.46 3.84 17.18
C GLY A 714 -4.60 4.64 18.17
N ALA A 715 -3.28 4.59 18.02
CA ALA A 715 -2.33 5.31 18.87
C ALA A 715 -1.89 6.62 18.20
N VAL A 716 -2.20 7.77 18.82
CA VAL A 716 -1.69 9.06 18.32
C VAL A 716 -0.19 9.16 18.54
N ASN A 717 0.52 9.74 17.59
CA ASN A 717 1.98 9.75 17.57
C ASN A 717 2.59 10.50 18.76
N GLY A 718 2.06 11.68 19.12
CA GLY A 718 2.58 12.49 20.23
C GLY A 718 1.51 12.90 21.23
N MET A 719 1.77 12.63 22.51
CA MET A 719 0.96 13.10 23.62
C MET A 719 1.84 13.75 24.69
N THR A 720 1.41 14.87 25.25
CA THR A 720 2.09 15.48 26.40
C THR A 720 1.93 14.63 27.66
N SER A 721 2.82 14.81 28.63
CA SER A 721 2.74 14.18 29.97
C SER A 721 1.43 14.46 30.72
N LEU A 722 0.71 15.53 30.35
CA LEU A 722 -0.60 15.91 30.90
C LEU A 722 -1.79 15.28 30.15
N GLY A 723 -1.56 14.40 29.17
CA GLY A 723 -2.61 13.77 28.37
C GLY A 723 -3.25 14.69 27.32
N GLN A 724 -2.59 15.80 26.98
CA GLN A 724 -3.01 16.70 25.90
C GLN A 724 -2.28 16.39 24.61
N LEU A 725 -2.96 16.55 23.47
CA LEU A 725 -2.39 16.32 22.14
C LEU A 725 -1.17 17.22 21.90
N GLU A 726 -0.06 16.64 21.43
CA GLU A 726 1.09 17.41 20.98
C GLU A 726 0.84 17.98 19.57
N VAL A 727 1.03 19.28 19.41
CA VAL A 727 0.67 20.07 18.22
C VAL A 727 1.86 20.83 17.62
N VAL A 728 3.10 20.52 18.04
CA VAL A 728 4.33 21.02 17.41
C VAL A 728 4.37 20.67 15.93
N SER A 729 4.05 19.43 15.58
CA SER A 729 4.05 18.95 14.20
C SER A 729 2.66 18.45 13.82
N MET A 730 2.35 18.48 12.53
CA MET A 730 1.20 17.74 12.02
C MET A 730 1.32 16.24 12.33
N GLN A 731 2.53 15.69 12.22
CA GLN A 731 2.76 14.26 12.44
C GLN A 731 2.59 13.86 13.91
N SER A 732 2.79 14.76 14.87
CA SER A 732 2.50 14.44 16.28
C SER A 732 1.00 14.34 16.55
N GLU A 733 0.16 14.98 15.73
CA GLU A 733 -1.31 14.94 15.83
C GLU A 733 -1.95 13.74 15.12
N GLU A 734 -1.16 13.03 14.32
CA GLU A 734 -1.61 11.91 13.50
C GLU A 734 -1.57 10.58 14.26
N ILE A 735 -2.43 9.66 13.83
CA ILE A 735 -2.31 8.23 14.11
C ILE A 735 -1.76 7.58 12.86
N TRP A 736 -0.57 6.99 12.94
CA TRP A 736 -0.06 6.19 11.83
C TRP A 736 -0.54 4.75 11.94
N THR A 737 -1.18 4.27 10.87
CA THR A 737 -1.85 2.96 10.86
C THR A 737 -0.85 1.83 11.09
N GLY A 738 0.27 1.85 10.36
CA GLY A 738 1.33 0.86 10.50
C GLY A 738 2.07 0.91 11.83
N VAL A 739 2.32 2.10 12.39
CA VAL A 739 2.93 2.25 13.72
C VAL A 739 2.03 1.66 14.79
N THR A 740 0.72 1.90 14.71
CA THR A 740 -0.27 1.34 15.64
C THR A 740 -0.27 -0.19 15.61
N TYR A 741 -0.17 -0.80 14.43
CA TYR A 741 -0.06 -2.27 14.31
C TYR A 741 1.27 -2.81 14.85
N GLY A 742 2.39 -2.14 14.55
CA GLY A 742 3.71 -2.47 15.12
C GLY A 742 3.70 -2.43 16.65
N LEU A 743 3.22 -1.33 17.24
CA LEU A 743 3.03 -1.17 18.69
C LEU A 743 2.16 -2.29 19.29
N SER A 744 1.05 -2.62 18.63
CA SER A 744 0.15 -3.69 19.08
C SER A 744 0.85 -5.05 19.10
N SER A 745 1.75 -5.31 18.15
CA SER A 745 2.53 -6.56 18.13
C SER A 745 3.53 -6.63 19.29
N THR A 746 4.15 -5.51 19.67
CA THR A 746 4.99 -5.42 20.88
C THR A 746 4.16 -5.69 22.12
N MET A 747 2.98 -5.04 22.25
CA MET A 747 2.07 -5.30 23.37
C MET A 747 1.72 -6.79 23.50
N ILE A 748 1.54 -7.52 22.39
CA ILE A 748 1.28 -8.96 22.43
C ILE A 748 2.47 -9.76 22.96
N MET A 749 3.69 -9.44 22.49
CA MET A 749 4.92 -10.11 22.97
C MET A 749 5.21 -9.87 24.46
N GLU A 750 4.63 -8.81 25.01
CA GLU A 750 4.77 -8.38 26.40
C GLU A 750 3.50 -8.66 27.22
N ASP A 751 2.71 -9.66 26.82
CA ASP A 751 1.51 -10.16 27.52
C ASP A 751 0.34 -9.15 27.69
N LEU A 752 0.33 -8.07 26.91
CA LEU A 752 -0.73 -7.04 26.87
C LEU A 752 -1.70 -7.24 25.70
N LYS A 753 -2.10 -8.49 25.42
CA LYS A 753 -2.94 -8.87 24.27
C LYS A 753 -4.26 -8.10 24.18
N THR A 754 -4.90 -7.81 25.31
CA THR A 754 -6.16 -7.04 25.33
C THR A 754 -5.94 -5.60 24.87
N GLN A 755 -4.91 -4.93 25.41
CA GLN A 755 -4.52 -3.57 25.07
C GLN A 755 -4.11 -3.48 23.60
N ALA A 756 -3.37 -4.47 23.10
CA ALA A 756 -2.99 -4.59 21.70
C ALA A 756 -4.20 -4.60 20.77
N PHE A 757 -5.20 -5.44 21.06
CA PHE A 757 -6.40 -5.51 20.23
C PHE A 757 -7.29 -4.28 20.34
N VAL A 758 -7.43 -3.67 21.52
CA VAL A 758 -8.12 -2.37 21.64
C VAL A 758 -7.43 -1.32 20.78
N THR A 759 -6.09 -1.27 20.81
CA THR A 759 -5.29 -0.31 20.05
C THR A 759 -5.44 -0.50 18.53
N SER A 760 -5.37 -1.74 18.05
CA SER A 760 -5.42 -2.04 16.60
C SER A 760 -6.83 -2.11 16.01
N GLU A 761 -7.85 -2.51 16.78
CA GLU A 761 -9.25 -2.53 16.34
C GLU A 761 -9.74 -1.14 15.94
N GLY A 762 -9.26 -0.09 16.62
CA GLY A 762 -9.56 1.29 16.29
C GLY A 762 -9.23 1.67 14.83
N ILE A 763 -8.12 1.14 14.30
CA ILE A 763 -7.72 1.35 12.90
C ILE A 763 -8.71 0.66 11.96
N TYR A 764 -8.94 -0.65 12.17
CA TYR A 764 -9.83 -1.43 11.32
C TYR A 764 -11.23 -0.82 11.28
N ASN A 765 -11.83 -0.55 12.44
CA ASN A 765 -13.19 -0.04 12.49
C ASN A 765 -13.31 1.35 11.84
N THR A 766 -12.33 2.22 12.08
CA THR A 766 -12.31 3.55 11.46
C THR A 766 -12.20 3.45 9.95
N CYS A 767 -11.24 2.68 9.42
CA CYS A 767 -11.04 2.56 7.99
C CYS A 767 -12.20 1.84 7.28
N TYR A 768 -12.60 0.67 7.77
CA TYR A 768 -13.54 -0.20 7.07
C TYR A 768 -15.01 0.14 7.29
N ASN A 769 -15.38 0.61 8.49
CA ASN A 769 -16.78 0.73 8.89
C ASN A 769 -17.28 2.17 9.03
N VAL A 770 -16.38 3.12 9.28
CA VAL A 770 -16.71 4.54 9.48
C VAL A 770 -16.35 5.38 8.25
N ALA A 771 -15.07 5.44 7.88
CA ALA A 771 -14.53 6.38 6.89
C ALA A 771 -14.67 5.91 5.44
N GLY A 772 -14.92 4.62 5.19
CA GLY A 772 -15.00 4.06 3.84
C GLY A 772 -13.62 3.95 3.15
N LEU A 773 -12.58 3.72 3.93
CA LEU A 773 -11.18 3.55 3.52
C LEU A 773 -10.77 2.07 3.34
N ALA A 774 -11.72 1.13 3.32
CA ALA A 774 -11.44 -0.27 2.99
C ALA A 774 -10.71 -0.39 1.63
N PHE A 775 -9.64 -1.18 1.57
CA PHE A 775 -8.77 -1.32 0.39
C PHE A 775 -8.17 0.00 -0.11
N GLN A 776 -8.01 0.97 0.79
CA GLN A 776 -7.27 2.21 0.57
C GLN A 776 -6.74 2.77 1.90
N THR A 777 -6.42 1.86 2.85
CA THR A 777 -5.94 2.19 4.20
C THR A 777 -4.81 3.21 4.12
N PRO A 778 -4.94 4.37 4.78
CA PRO A 778 -4.00 5.47 4.62
C PRO A 778 -2.76 5.31 5.51
N GLU A 779 -1.75 6.15 5.30
CA GLU A 779 -0.65 6.32 6.25
C GLU A 779 -1.18 6.79 7.60
N ALA A 780 -1.93 7.90 7.58
CA ALA A 780 -2.33 8.59 8.78
C ALA A 780 -3.84 8.88 8.86
N LEU A 781 -4.36 8.85 10.08
CA LEU A 781 -5.70 9.27 10.47
C LEU A 781 -5.59 10.41 11.50
N MET A 782 -6.58 11.31 11.52
CA MET A 782 -6.68 12.40 12.50
C MET A 782 -8.04 12.38 13.19
N ARG A 783 -8.09 12.89 14.43
CA ARG A 783 -9.32 12.90 15.26
C ARG A 783 -10.49 13.66 14.63
N ASP A 784 -10.21 14.63 13.78
CA ASP A 784 -11.20 15.50 13.15
C ASP A 784 -11.72 14.96 11.80
N GLY A 785 -11.44 13.68 11.49
CA GLY A 785 -11.92 13.02 10.28
C GLY A 785 -11.05 13.31 9.05
N HIS A 786 -9.79 13.72 9.22
CA HIS A 786 -8.86 13.78 8.11
C HIS A 786 -8.01 12.51 8.00
N PHE A 787 -7.54 12.23 6.80
CA PHE A 787 -6.53 11.21 6.55
C PHE A 787 -5.46 11.75 5.59
N ARG A 788 -4.29 11.10 5.55
CA ARG A 788 -3.18 11.45 4.65
C ARG A 788 -2.63 10.21 3.96
N SER A 789 -2.40 10.32 2.63
CA SER A 789 -1.82 9.27 1.79
C SER A 789 -2.65 7.98 1.78
N CYS A 790 -3.72 7.92 0.98
CA CYS A 790 -4.52 6.71 0.85
C CYS A 790 -3.75 5.55 0.20
N GLY A 791 -4.14 4.32 0.51
CA GLY A 791 -3.53 3.11 -0.03
C GLY A 791 -2.04 3.07 0.26
N TYR A 792 -1.66 2.73 1.50
CA TYR A 792 -0.32 2.95 2.01
C TYR A 792 0.32 1.68 2.56
N MET A 793 1.61 1.49 2.28
CA MET A 793 2.31 0.24 2.55
C MET A 793 2.47 -0.06 4.05
N ARG A 794 2.58 0.97 4.91
CA ARG A 794 2.89 0.79 6.34
C ARG A 794 1.82 -0.05 7.06
N ALA A 795 0.58 -0.03 6.60
CA ALA A 795 -0.52 -0.81 7.16
C ALA A 795 -0.29 -2.34 7.10
N LEU A 796 0.59 -2.82 6.20
CA LEU A 796 1.03 -4.22 6.16
C LEU A 796 1.71 -4.69 7.45
N SER A 797 2.10 -3.76 8.35
CA SER A 797 2.60 -4.07 9.69
C SER A 797 1.61 -4.87 10.56
N ILE A 798 0.34 -4.98 10.17
CA ILE A 798 -0.59 -5.95 10.81
C ILE A 798 -0.05 -7.39 10.80
N TRP A 799 0.83 -7.75 9.85
CA TRP A 799 1.52 -9.03 9.84
C TRP A 799 2.55 -9.19 10.96
N ALA A 800 3.04 -8.10 11.56
CA ALA A 800 3.83 -8.17 12.79
C ALA A 800 3.00 -8.69 13.98
N ILE A 801 1.70 -8.36 14.05
CA ILE A 801 0.77 -8.92 15.05
C ILE A 801 0.68 -10.43 14.90
N GLN A 802 0.54 -10.93 13.67
CA GLN A 802 0.47 -12.37 13.42
C GLN A 802 1.76 -13.06 13.88
N LYS A 803 2.92 -12.47 13.56
CA LYS A 803 4.21 -12.98 14.01
C LYS A 803 4.35 -12.98 15.54
N ALA A 804 3.89 -11.92 16.20
CA ALA A 804 3.90 -11.83 17.65
C ALA A 804 3.05 -12.92 18.31
N LEU A 805 1.85 -13.18 17.76
CA LEU A 805 0.96 -14.25 18.24
C LEU A 805 1.59 -15.63 18.09
N GLU A 806 2.28 -15.89 16.99
CA GLU A 806 3.00 -17.15 16.74
C GLU A 806 4.15 -17.34 17.73
N LEU A 807 5.00 -16.32 17.89
CA LEU A 807 6.13 -16.36 18.81
C LEU A 807 5.68 -16.51 20.27
N SER A 808 4.64 -15.77 20.68
CA SER A 808 4.09 -15.86 22.05
C SER A 808 3.54 -17.27 22.35
N ARG A 809 2.92 -17.94 21.37
CA ARG A 809 2.49 -19.34 21.51
C ARG A 809 3.68 -20.28 21.68
N LEU A 810 4.73 -20.10 20.88
CA LEU A 810 5.95 -20.90 20.98
C LEU A 810 6.60 -20.74 22.36
N GLU A 811 6.76 -19.52 22.86
CA GLU A 811 7.32 -19.24 24.19
C GLU A 811 6.47 -19.88 25.31
N SER A 812 5.14 -19.75 25.23
CA SER A 812 4.25 -20.37 26.21
C SER A 812 4.33 -21.91 26.23
N ASN A 813 4.59 -22.52 25.08
CA ASN A 813 4.71 -23.98 24.95
C ASN A 813 6.07 -24.46 25.46
N THR A 814 7.16 -23.73 25.20
CA THR A 814 8.48 -24.03 25.77
C THR A 814 8.47 -23.92 27.28
N ASP A 815 7.81 -22.90 27.85
CA ASP A 815 7.72 -22.73 29.30
C ASP A 815 6.89 -23.84 29.95
N LYS A 816 5.79 -24.27 29.31
CA LYS A 816 5.01 -25.45 29.76
C LYS A 816 5.84 -26.73 29.73
N CYS A 817 6.64 -26.94 28.68
CA CYS A 817 7.52 -28.11 28.57
C CYS A 817 8.62 -28.09 29.65
N HIS A 818 9.29 -26.95 29.86
CA HIS A 818 10.27 -26.78 30.92
C HIS A 818 9.68 -26.98 32.32
N ASN A 819 8.49 -26.44 32.58
CA ASN A 819 7.80 -26.62 33.85
C ASN A 819 7.37 -28.08 34.10
N THR A 820 6.95 -28.79 33.04
CA THR A 820 6.59 -30.21 33.11
C THR A 820 7.83 -31.09 33.36
N LEU A 821 8.92 -30.81 32.65
CA LEU A 821 10.20 -31.49 32.84
C LEU A 821 10.78 -31.24 34.24
N SER A 822 10.72 -29.99 34.72
CA SER A 822 11.19 -29.63 36.07
C SER A 822 10.36 -30.32 37.17
N LYS A 823 9.04 -30.42 36.99
CA LYS A 823 8.16 -31.19 37.89
C LYS A 823 8.47 -32.69 37.84
N ALA A 824 8.74 -33.26 36.66
CA ALA A 824 9.10 -34.67 36.51
C ALA A 824 10.44 -35.00 37.17
N ILE A 825 11.46 -34.14 37.00
CA ILE A 825 12.76 -34.26 37.67
C ILE A 825 12.59 -34.16 39.20
N SER A 826 11.82 -33.20 39.70
CA SER A 826 11.54 -33.06 41.14
C SER A 826 10.83 -34.30 41.72
N ILE A 827 9.93 -34.93 40.97
CA ILE A 827 9.26 -36.17 41.38
C ILE A 827 10.23 -37.34 41.38
N ASP A 828 11.10 -37.46 40.38
CA ASP A 828 12.11 -38.53 40.31
C ASP A 828 13.17 -38.39 41.41
N GLU A 829 13.60 -37.17 41.73
CA GLU A 829 14.47 -36.89 42.88
C GLU A 829 13.80 -37.25 44.21
N LYS A 830 12.51 -36.91 44.40
CA LYS A 830 11.75 -37.34 45.57
C LYS A 830 11.61 -38.86 45.66
N LYS A 831 11.41 -39.55 44.54
CA LYS A 831 11.36 -41.03 44.47
C LYS A 831 12.72 -41.65 44.79
N LYS A 832 13.81 -41.12 44.26
CA LYS A 832 15.18 -41.54 44.59
C LYS A 832 15.46 -41.36 46.08
N LYS A 833 15.13 -40.19 46.65
CA LYS A 833 15.31 -39.90 48.08
C LYS A 833 14.48 -40.83 48.99
N MET A 834 13.23 -41.14 48.61
CA MET A 834 12.42 -42.16 49.29
C MET A 834 12.99 -43.58 49.16
N LYS A 835 13.57 -43.92 48.01
CA LYS A 835 14.23 -45.21 47.79
C LYS A 835 15.48 -45.33 48.66
N THR A 836 16.32 -44.28 48.72
CA THR A 836 17.48 -44.24 49.61
C THR A 836 17.10 -44.33 51.08
N LEU A 837 15.99 -43.69 51.49
CA LEU A 837 15.41 -43.80 52.84
C LEU A 837 14.87 -45.21 53.15
N ARG A 838 14.26 -45.90 52.18
CA ARG A 838 13.86 -47.31 52.31
C ARG A 838 15.05 -48.25 52.38
N ASP A 839 16.07 -48.02 51.56
CA ASP A 839 17.28 -48.84 51.53
C ASP A 839 18.13 -48.64 52.81
N THR A 840 18.16 -47.42 53.37
CA THR A 840 18.78 -47.18 54.70
C THR A 840 17.98 -47.80 55.84
N ASN A 841 16.66 -47.76 55.81
CA ASN A 841 15.82 -48.43 56.82
C ASN A 841 15.89 -49.97 56.73
N ASN A 842 16.02 -50.53 55.53
CA ASN A 842 16.24 -51.96 55.33
C ASN A 842 17.64 -52.40 55.78
N ASN A 843 18.66 -51.56 55.60
CA ASN A 843 20.00 -51.82 56.14
C ASN A 843 20.04 -51.70 57.68
N TYR A 844 19.29 -50.78 58.29
CA TYR A 844 19.15 -50.73 59.75
C TYR A 844 18.42 -51.95 60.32
N SER A 845 17.48 -52.54 59.58
CA SER A 845 16.77 -53.76 59.99
C SER A 845 17.62 -55.03 59.82
N ASN A 846 18.64 -55.01 58.94
CA ASN A 846 19.57 -56.13 58.74
C ASN A 846 20.85 -56.04 59.60
N THR A 847 21.03 -54.97 60.40
CA THR A 847 22.22 -54.78 61.26
C THR A 847 21.93 -55.02 62.76
N ILE A 848 20.89 -55.80 63.07
CA ILE A 848 20.65 -56.39 64.42
C ILE A 848 20.95 -57.91 64.41
N GLY A 849 21.59 -58.43 63.36
CA GLY A 849 22.12 -59.79 63.32
C GLY A 849 23.61 -59.81 63.04
N ASN A 850 24.40 -60.16 64.06
CA ASN A 850 25.80 -60.63 64.01
C ASN A 850 26.96 -59.62 64.11
N THR A 851 27.36 -59.44 65.38
CA THR A 851 28.74 -59.39 65.89
C THR A 851 29.67 -60.47 65.33
N THR A 852 30.85 -60.08 64.81
CA THR A 852 32.23 -60.63 64.97
C THR A 852 33.09 -60.02 63.82
N GLN A 853 34.34 -59.55 63.94
CA GLN A 853 35.40 -59.62 64.94
C GLN A 853 36.47 -58.54 64.61
N GLN A 854 36.94 -57.83 65.63
CA GLN A 854 38.30 -57.31 65.90
C GLN A 854 39.17 -56.50 64.88
N ASN A 855 39.56 -55.32 65.39
CA ASN A 855 40.92 -54.79 65.64
C ASN A 855 41.64 -53.86 64.63
N PHE A 856 41.92 -52.64 65.15
CA PHE A 856 43.14 -51.80 65.15
C PHE A 856 43.99 -51.71 63.85
N SER A 857 44.52 -50.56 63.39
CA SER A 857 44.61 -49.19 63.89
C SER A 857 45.33 -48.27 62.86
N SER A 858 45.12 -46.95 63.06
CA SER A 858 46.06 -45.81 62.84
C SER A 858 46.37 -45.25 61.44
N SER A 859 46.22 -43.91 61.36
CA SER A 859 47.09 -42.90 60.68
C SER A 859 47.10 -42.88 59.13
N ILE A 860 47.49 -41.86 58.35
CA ILE A 860 47.76 -40.40 58.41
C ILE A 860 48.00 -40.02 56.92
N LEU A 861 47.61 -38.79 56.54
CA LEU A 861 48.09 -37.92 55.45
C LEU A 861 48.88 -38.43 54.21
N SER A 862 48.54 -37.80 53.08
CA SER A 862 49.40 -36.96 52.20
C SER A 862 49.64 -37.38 50.73
N THR A 863 49.23 -36.44 49.87
CA THR A 863 50.00 -35.79 48.78
C THR A 863 50.21 -36.44 47.42
N ASN A 864 50.09 -35.53 46.42
CA ASN A 864 50.85 -35.43 45.17
C ASN A 864 50.46 -36.42 44.05
N THR A 865 50.39 -36.07 42.76
CA THR A 865 50.92 -34.93 41.98
C THR A 865 50.31 -34.97 40.56
N ARG A 866 50.30 -33.82 39.86
CA ARG A 866 50.62 -33.54 38.42
C ARG A 866 50.45 -34.69 37.40
N GLN A 867 49.94 -34.52 36.18
CA GLN A 867 50.39 -33.55 35.15
C GLN A 867 49.58 -33.72 33.84
N ASN A 868 49.38 -32.62 33.12
CA ASN A 868 49.18 -32.39 31.67
C ASN A 868 49.12 -33.58 30.69
N SER A 869 48.21 -33.55 29.71
CA SER A 869 48.42 -32.95 28.37
C SER A 869 47.46 -33.48 27.27
N MET A 870 46.93 -32.51 26.51
CA MET A 870 46.64 -32.43 25.07
C MET A 870 46.32 -33.63 24.15
N LEU A 871 45.28 -33.39 23.34
CA LEU A 871 45.12 -33.61 21.89
C LEU A 871 45.17 -35.05 21.33
N SER A 872 44.08 -35.48 20.68
CA SER A 872 43.93 -35.47 19.20
C SER A 872 42.91 -36.49 18.68
N ASN A 873 42.35 -36.15 17.52
CA ASN A 873 41.36 -36.83 16.68
C ASN A 873 41.62 -38.34 16.41
N THR A 874 40.57 -39.13 16.21
CA THR A 874 40.13 -39.64 14.88
C THR A 874 39.02 -40.71 14.97
N SER A 875 38.28 -40.81 13.88
CA SER A 875 37.15 -41.67 13.54
C SER A 875 37.46 -43.16 13.41
N LEU A 876 36.43 -44.03 13.43
CA LEU A 876 36.05 -44.97 12.33
C LEU A 876 35.19 -46.17 12.80
N HIS A 877 34.20 -46.50 11.95
CA HIS A 877 33.70 -47.85 11.59
C HIS A 877 33.04 -48.75 12.66
N SER A 878 32.09 -49.66 12.39
CA SER A 878 31.36 -50.11 11.20
C SER A 878 30.35 -51.21 11.62
N ASN A 879 29.18 -51.23 10.97
CA ASN A 879 28.36 -52.37 10.49
C ASN A 879 27.90 -53.57 11.36
N SER A 880 26.68 -54.00 10.98
CA SER A 880 26.14 -55.38 10.91
C SER A 880 25.38 -55.87 12.17
N THR A 881 24.24 -56.57 12.16
CA THR A 881 23.16 -56.91 11.21
C THR A 881 22.12 -57.76 12.00
N ILE A 882 20.85 -57.80 11.53
CA ILE A 882 19.87 -58.92 11.62
C ILE A 882 18.84 -58.98 12.79
N THR A 883 17.62 -58.54 12.42
CA THR A 883 16.24 -59.10 12.52
C THR A 883 15.57 -59.57 13.83
N ASP A 884 14.44 -58.88 14.10
CA ASP A 884 13.06 -59.32 14.41
C ASP A 884 12.75 -60.34 15.54
N SER A 885 12.06 -59.90 16.60
CA SER A 885 10.58 -59.83 16.66
C SER A 885 10.06 -59.56 18.09
N ASP A 886 8.92 -58.85 18.11
CA ASP A 886 7.91 -58.68 19.17
C ASP A 886 8.09 -57.70 20.36
N ALA A 887 7.30 -56.63 20.21
CA ALA A 887 6.31 -56.10 21.16
C ALA A 887 6.73 -55.03 22.19
N ASN A 888 6.16 -53.85 21.91
CA ASN A 888 5.53 -52.90 22.82
C ASN A 888 6.36 -51.82 23.54
N THR A 889 5.85 -50.61 23.28
CA THR A 889 5.67 -49.43 24.15
C THR A 889 6.74 -48.33 24.18
N TYR A 890 6.34 -47.22 23.54
CA TYR A 890 6.77 -45.80 23.63
C TYR A 890 8.09 -45.37 22.99
N PRO A 891 8.02 -44.50 21.95
CA PRO A 891 9.04 -43.49 21.71
C PRO A 891 8.54 -42.07 22.00
N SER A 892 9.43 -41.34 22.66
CA SER A 892 9.47 -39.89 22.82
C SER A 892 9.46 -39.16 21.47
N LEU A 893 8.41 -38.37 21.23
CA LEU A 893 8.32 -37.36 20.18
C LEU A 893 8.94 -36.05 20.70
N LEU A 894 10.12 -35.68 20.19
CA LEU A 894 10.62 -34.30 20.18
C LEU A 894 11.83 -34.22 19.23
N THR A 895 11.56 -34.36 17.93
CA THR A 895 12.35 -33.80 16.80
C THR A 895 11.74 -34.30 15.48
N GLN A 896 10.58 -33.75 15.10
CA GLN A 896 10.10 -33.74 13.71
C GLN A 896 8.86 -32.85 13.65
N ASN A 897 9.07 -31.58 13.32
CA ASN A 897 8.06 -30.71 12.68
C ASN A 897 8.69 -29.43 12.10
N HIS A 898 9.84 -29.57 11.44
CA HIS A 898 10.34 -28.54 10.51
C HIS A 898 11.11 -29.14 9.32
N LEU A 899 10.82 -30.39 8.95
CA LEU A 899 11.34 -31.06 7.76
C LEU A 899 10.23 -31.90 7.11
N GLN A 900 9.18 -31.21 6.66
CA GLN A 900 8.29 -31.69 5.62
C GLN A 900 7.85 -30.48 4.78
N GLN A 901 8.76 -29.96 3.96
CA GLN A 901 8.41 -29.19 2.75
C GLN A 901 9.56 -29.07 1.72
N GLN A 902 10.56 -29.94 1.78
CA GLN A 902 11.56 -30.10 0.70
C GLN A 902 11.98 -31.56 0.56
N THR A 903 11.10 -32.40 0.00
CA THR A 903 11.53 -33.66 -0.64
C THR A 903 10.54 -34.12 -1.71
N ILE A 904 10.30 -33.28 -2.72
CA ILE A 904 9.87 -33.74 -4.06
C ILE A 904 10.56 -32.85 -5.10
N CYS A 905 11.86 -33.09 -5.32
CA CYS A 905 12.61 -32.66 -6.50
C CYS A 905 13.96 -33.37 -6.50
N ARG A 906 13.94 -34.70 -6.72
CA ARG A 906 15.04 -35.53 -7.25
C ARG A 906 14.64 -37.01 -7.19
N THR A 907 13.84 -37.43 -8.15
CA THR A 907 13.84 -38.79 -8.73
C THR A 907 12.84 -38.80 -9.88
N ASN A 908 13.36 -38.64 -11.10
CA ASN A 908 12.87 -39.22 -12.35
C ASN A 908 13.73 -38.65 -13.50
N GLN A 909 15.00 -39.02 -13.47
CA GLN A 909 15.80 -39.19 -14.69
C GLN A 909 16.18 -40.68 -14.70
N ASP A 910 16.08 -41.27 -15.89
CA ASP A 910 16.29 -42.69 -16.23
C ASP A 910 15.04 -43.59 -16.17
N GLN A 911 14.17 -43.47 -17.17
CA GLN A 911 13.86 -44.58 -18.08
C GLN A 911 13.03 -44.05 -19.25
N LEU A 912 13.67 -43.92 -20.43
CA LEU A 912 13.14 -44.25 -21.76
C LEU A 912 14.19 -43.83 -22.81
N SER A 913 15.28 -44.59 -22.87
CA SER A 913 16.12 -44.69 -24.06
C SER A 913 15.95 -46.08 -24.65
N SER A 914 15.18 -46.22 -25.72
CA SER A 914 15.44 -47.12 -26.85
C SER A 914 14.31 -47.03 -27.87
N ASN A 915 14.57 -46.41 -29.02
CA ASN A 915 14.71 -47.13 -30.29
C ASN A 915 14.71 -46.21 -31.52
N TYR A 916 15.53 -46.63 -32.49
CA TYR A 916 15.61 -46.25 -33.91
C TYR A 916 16.49 -45.06 -34.34
N ASN A 917 17.78 -45.39 -34.46
CA ASN A 917 18.66 -45.28 -35.64
C ASN A 917 18.21 -44.51 -36.92
N THR A 918 19.25 -43.85 -37.47
CA THR A 918 19.56 -43.58 -38.89
C THR A 918 18.70 -42.59 -39.67
N GLN A 919 19.28 -41.43 -40.03
CA GLN A 919 19.96 -41.27 -41.32
C GLN A 919 20.75 -39.95 -41.40
N GLN A 920 21.96 -40.06 -41.96
CA GLN A 920 22.77 -38.98 -42.48
C GLN A 920 22.01 -38.23 -43.58
N THR A 921 22.21 -36.91 -43.70
CA THR A 921 22.73 -36.33 -44.95
C THR A 921 23.28 -34.94 -44.73
N THR A 922 24.49 -34.79 -45.26
CA THR A 922 25.36 -33.63 -45.36
C THR A 922 24.96 -32.70 -46.50
N SER A 923 25.10 -31.38 -46.28
CA SER A 923 25.65 -30.40 -47.22
C SER A 923 25.81 -29.07 -46.47
N ASN A 924 26.97 -28.72 -45.91
CA ASN A 924 28.21 -28.33 -46.57
C ASN A 924 28.01 -27.38 -47.75
N SER A 925 28.16 -26.08 -47.50
CA SER A 925 29.11 -25.20 -48.19
C SER A 925 29.06 -23.82 -47.52
N LYS A 926 30.12 -23.05 -47.35
CA LYS A 926 31.55 -23.18 -47.63
C LYS A 926 32.17 -21.97 -46.91
N PHE A 927 33.25 -22.16 -46.15
CA PHE A 927 34.59 -21.69 -46.52
C PHE A 927 34.71 -20.14 -46.47
N THR A 928 35.67 -19.52 -45.79
CA THR A 928 37.03 -19.99 -45.44
C THR A 928 37.73 -18.90 -44.64
N THR A 929 38.42 -19.30 -43.57
CA THR A 929 39.84 -19.01 -43.25
C THR A 929 40.33 -17.55 -43.09
N GLN A 930 41.30 -17.22 -42.24
CA GLN A 930 42.33 -18.04 -41.59
C GLN A 930 43.01 -17.23 -40.48
N ASN A 931 43.40 -17.94 -39.43
CA ASN A 931 44.73 -17.96 -38.82
C ASN A 931 45.36 -16.68 -38.22
N ASN A 932 45.57 -16.79 -36.90
CA ASN A 932 46.86 -17.12 -36.25
C ASN A 932 47.49 -16.07 -35.32
N ASN A 933 47.84 -16.59 -34.14
CA ASN A 933 49.08 -16.40 -33.36
C ASN A 933 49.26 -15.03 -32.69
N SER A 934 49.13 -14.94 -31.36
CA SER A 934 50.05 -15.37 -30.28
C SER A 934 51.19 -14.38 -30.02
N ILE A 935 51.50 -14.18 -28.73
CA ILE A 935 52.81 -13.90 -28.09
C ILE A 935 52.76 -12.81 -26.99
N ASN A 936 52.87 -13.29 -25.74
CA ASN A 936 53.73 -12.91 -24.59
C ASN A 936 53.90 -11.47 -24.04
N SER A 937 53.68 -11.39 -22.71
CA SER A 937 54.60 -10.98 -21.63
C SER A 937 55.10 -9.53 -21.50
N ASN A 938 54.88 -8.89 -20.33
CA ASN A 938 55.84 -8.78 -19.21
C ASN A 938 55.51 -7.64 -18.22
N SER A 939 55.87 -7.88 -16.96
CA SER A 939 56.03 -6.96 -15.82
C SER A 939 57.22 -5.99 -16.03
N LEU A 940 57.35 -4.80 -15.42
CA LEU A 940 57.80 -4.50 -14.05
C LEU A 940 58.07 -2.96 -13.94
N GLN A 941 57.94 -2.44 -12.71
CA GLN A 941 58.71 -1.33 -12.07
C GLN A 941 58.53 0.17 -12.43
N SER A 942 58.41 0.94 -11.34
CA SER A 942 58.50 2.40 -11.10
C SER A 942 59.88 3.01 -11.44
N PRO A 943 60.05 4.36 -11.57
CA PRO A 943 60.42 5.19 -10.40
C PRO A 943 60.06 6.72 -10.39
N SER A 944 60.01 7.29 -9.17
CA SER A 944 60.49 8.60 -8.66
C SER A 944 60.04 9.99 -9.20
N ASN A 945 59.38 10.76 -8.30
CA ASN A 945 59.56 12.17 -7.80
C ASN A 945 60.56 13.14 -8.50
N PRO A 946 60.51 14.51 -8.36
CA PRO A 946 59.98 15.32 -7.21
C PRO A 946 59.33 16.70 -7.58
N PHE A 947 58.75 17.42 -6.60
CA PHE A 947 59.10 18.83 -6.25
C PHE A 947 58.20 19.40 -5.14
N THR A 948 58.85 19.80 -4.05
CA THR A 948 58.39 20.61 -2.91
C THR A 948 58.81 22.07 -3.09
N SER A 949 57.99 23.06 -2.69
CA SER A 949 58.40 24.19 -1.80
C SER A 949 57.34 25.31 -1.68
N THR A 950 56.90 25.54 -0.44
CA THR A 950 56.70 26.80 0.31
C THR A 950 56.46 28.14 -0.42
N PHE A 951 55.40 28.87 -0.01
CA PHE A 951 55.45 30.32 0.21
C PHE A 951 54.59 30.75 1.41
N ASN A 952 55.18 31.61 2.25
CA ASN A 952 54.65 32.27 3.45
C ASN A 952 53.85 33.55 3.13
N GLY A 953 52.89 33.88 4.00
CA GLY A 953 52.66 35.21 4.60
C GLY A 953 52.13 36.38 3.75
N GLY A 954 51.06 37.03 4.22
CA GLY A 954 50.78 38.46 3.92
C GLY A 954 49.31 38.89 3.85
N ASP A 955 48.89 39.69 4.83
CA ASP A 955 47.86 40.75 4.79
C ASP A 955 46.36 40.44 4.88
N THR A 956 45.96 40.00 6.07
CA THR A 956 44.78 40.52 6.78
C THR A 956 45.03 41.97 7.23
N ASN A 957 44.58 42.98 6.48
CA ASN A 957 44.31 44.34 7.00
C ASN A 957 43.68 45.26 5.94
N GLN A 958 42.47 44.94 5.45
CA GLN A 958 41.66 45.95 4.75
C GLN A 958 40.14 45.66 4.70
N LEU A 959 39.61 44.88 5.64
CA LEU A 959 38.15 44.65 5.73
C LEU A 959 37.54 44.97 7.12
N SER A 960 38.34 45.48 8.05
CA SER A 960 37.89 45.74 9.44
C SER A 960 37.51 47.21 9.73
N SER A 961 37.77 48.17 8.82
CA SER A 961 37.41 49.58 9.04
C SER A 961 36.08 50.00 8.37
N THR A 962 35.58 49.21 7.42
CA THR A 962 34.30 49.51 6.73
C THR A 962 33.09 48.99 7.50
N ILE A 963 33.25 47.92 8.30
CA ILE A 963 32.15 47.28 9.04
C ILE A 963 31.86 48.01 10.38
N GLN A 964 32.87 48.63 11.02
CA GLN A 964 32.65 49.43 12.23
C GLN A 964 32.02 50.81 11.97
N THR A 965 32.05 51.32 10.74
CA THR A 965 31.35 52.57 10.36
C THR A 965 29.88 52.31 10.02
N TYR A 966 29.52 51.07 9.68
CA TYR A 966 28.14 50.67 9.35
C TYR A 966 27.30 50.37 10.61
N LEU A 967 27.94 49.89 11.68
CA LEU A 967 27.27 49.52 12.93
C LEU A 967 27.10 50.67 13.93
N SER A 968 27.68 51.85 13.67
CA SER A 968 27.51 53.05 14.52
C SER A 968 26.35 53.95 14.11
N LYS A 969 25.61 53.62 13.04
CA LYS A 969 24.45 54.39 12.55
C LYS A 969 23.08 53.89 13.01
N PHE A 970 23.01 52.80 13.76
CA PHE A 970 21.75 52.27 14.29
C PHE A 970 21.81 52.18 15.83
N GLY A 971 21.73 53.36 16.45
CA GLY A 971 21.45 53.51 17.87
C GLY A 971 20.11 54.22 18.07
N ASN A 972 19.24 53.57 18.84
CA ASN A 972 18.09 54.10 19.60
C ASN A 972 16.80 54.56 18.90
N ASN A 973 15.75 53.81 19.25
CA ASN A 973 14.36 54.17 19.57
C ASN A 973 13.37 54.72 18.52
N GLN A 974 12.24 54.00 18.48
CA GLN A 974 10.85 54.40 18.18
C GLN A 974 10.55 55.03 16.82
N VAL A 975 10.05 54.23 15.86
CA VAL A 975 8.72 54.38 15.21
C VAL A 975 8.37 53.02 14.56
N PHE A 976 7.43 52.27 15.12
CA PHE A 976 6.81 51.11 14.45
C PHE A 976 5.31 51.33 14.41
N GLN A 977 4.79 51.86 13.31
CA GLN A 977 3.35 51.78 13.02
C GLN A 977 2.92 51.92 11.54
N SER A 978 3.83 51.92 10.56
CA SER A 978 3.43 52.03 9.13
C SER A 978 3.64 50.78 8.26
N ASP A 979 4.47 49.82 8.67
CA ASP A 979 4.81 48.68 7.78
C ASP A 979 3.91 47.44 7.94
N ALA A 980 3.12 47.37 9.03
CA ALA A 980 2.12 46.31 9.21
C ALA A 980 0.91 46.49 8.27
N MET A 981 0.54 47.73 7.93
CA MET A 981 -0.56 48.04 7.02
C MET A 981 -0.21 47.76 5.55
N ASN A 982 1.02 48.04 5.12
CA ASN A 982 1.49 47.72 3.78
C ASN A 982 1.60 46.19 3.57
N SER A 983 2.03 45.45 4.59
CA SER A 983 2.09 43.99 4.56
C SER A 983 0.70 43.36 4.49
N LEU A 984 -0.29 43.90 5.24
CA LEU A 984 -1.69 43.49 5.15
C LEU A 984 -2.30 43.80 3.77
N PHE A 985 -1.94 44.93 3.17
CA PHE A 985 -2.41 45.34 1.84
C PHE A 985 -1.86 44.42 0.74
N TYR A 986 -0.57 44.05 0.81
CA TYR A 986 0.04 43.07 -0.10
C TYR A 986 -0.52 41.65 0.08
N LEU A 987 -0.84 41.24 1.31
CA LEU A 987 -1.50 39.96 1.61
C LEU A 987 -2.96 39.93 1.14
N GLN A 988 -3.70 41.04 1.25
CA GLN A 988 -5.05 41.14 0.69
C GLN A 988 -5.03 41.16 -0.84
N LEU A 989 -4.04 41.81 -1.46
CA LEU A 989 -3.84 41.78 -2.92
C LEU A 989 -3.48 40.37 -3.42
N MET A 990 -2.60 39.65 -2.71
CA MET A 990 -2.24 38.26 -3.01
C MET A 990 -3.42 37.30 -2.83
N ASN A 991 -4.23 37.48 -1.78
CA ASN A 991 -5.44 36.69 -1.56
C ASN A 991 -6.51 36.96 -2.62
N ALA A 992 -6.71 38.23 -3.02
CA ALA A 992 -7.62 38.57 -4.11
C ALA A 992 -7.12 38.01 -5.46
N HIS A 993 -5.81 38.04 -5.72
CA HIS A 993 -5.22 37.50 -6.94
C HIS A 993 -5.24 35.98 -6.97
N THR A 994 -5.06 35.32 -5.82
CA THR A 994 -5.17 33.85 -5.70
C THR A 994 -6.62 33.41 -5.79
N MET A 995 -7.58 34.13 -5.19
CA MET A 995 -9.00 33.88 -5.39
C MET A 995 -9.42 34.08 -6.85
N PHE A 996 -8.95 35.13 -7.52
CA PHE A 996 -9.22 35.39 -8.94
C PHE A 996 -8.60 34.33 -9.86
N MET A 997 -7.36 33.90 -9.59
CA MET A 997 -6.70 32.80 -10.32
C MET A 997 -7.35 31.46 -10.03
N GLN A 998 -7.82 31.21 -8.81
CA GLN A 998 -8.52 29.98 -8.44
C GLN A 998 -9.93 29.94 -9.06
N GLN A 999 -10.60 31.08 -9.23
CA GLN A 999 -11.89 31.22 -9.93
C GLN A 999 -11.74 31.15 -11.47
N LEU A 1000 -10.63 31.65 -12.02
CA LEU A 1000 -10.24 31.43 -13.42
C LEU A 1000 -9.88 29.96 -13.69
N LEU A 1001 -9.18 29.29 -12.77
CA LEU A 1001 -8.80 27.88 -12.90
C LEU A 1001 -9.98 26.91 -12.65
N THR A 1002 -10.97 27.29 -11.83
CA THR A 1002 -12.22 26.52 -11.70
C THR A 1002 -13.17 26.74 -12.89
N ASN A 1003 -13.15 27.92 -13.52
CA ASN A 1003 -13.92 28.16 -14.75
C ASN A 1003 -13.21 27.72 -16.04
N GLN A 1004 -11.90 27.45 -16.02
CA GLN A 1004 -11.17 26.89 -17.18
C GLN A 1004 -11.17 25.35 -17.26
N HIS A 1005 -11.80 24.66 -16.32
CA HIS A 1005 -12.15 23.24 -16.48
C HIS A 1005 -13.59 23.00 -16.99
N ASN A 1006 -14.29 24.05 -17.42
CA ASN A 1006 -15.57 23.95 -18.13
C ASN A 1006 -15.67 25.00 -19.26
N THR A 1007 -14.79 24.92 -20.27
CA THR A 1007 -15.06 25.41 -21.65
C THR A 1007 -13.86 25.16 -22.55
N PHE A 1008 -13.93 24.10 -23.37
CA PHE A 1008 -13.43 24.10 -24.75
C PHE A 1008 -14.22 23.03 -25.54
N SER A 1009 -15.36 23.45 -26.06
CA SER A 1009 -16.00 22.92 -27.26
C SER A 1009 -16.43 24.17 -28.01
N THR A 1010 -15.60 24.59 -28.96
CA THR A 1010 -15.99 25.54 -29.99
C THR A 1010 -16.68 24.73 -31.08
N ASP A 1011 -17.99 24.60 -30.97
CA ASP A 1011 -18.88 24.57 -32.14
C ASP A 1011 -19.83 25.76 -31.96
N TYR A 1012 -19.43 26.89 -32.52
CA TYR A 1012 -20.32 27.99 -32.82
C TYR A 1012 -20.41 28.08 -34.33
N ASP A 1013 -21.47 27.50 -34.88
CA ASP A 1013 -22.11 28.07 -36.05
C ASP A 1013 -23.62 27.87 -35.99
N SER A 1014 -24.33 28.96 -36.30
CA SER A 1014 -25.78 29.13 -36.45
C SER A 1014 -26.65 29.32 -35.19
N ILE A 1015 -26.67 30.57 -34.70
CA ILE A 1015 -27.95 31.22 -34.41
C ILE A 1015 -27.97 32.55 -35.15
N LYS A 1016 -28.90 32.71 -36.11
CA LYS A 1016 -29.82 33.85 -36.21
C LYS A 1016 -30.68 33.79 -37.49
N HIS A 1017 -31.99 33.67 -37.30
CA HIS A 1017 -33.01 34.61 -37.81
C HIS A 1017 -34.36 34.27 -37.17
N ASN A 1018 -34.89 35.18 -36.33
CA ASN A 1018 -36.06 36.03 -36.60
C ASN A 1018 -37.40 35.25 -36.74
N GLN A 1019 -38.30 35.37 -35.76
CA GLN A 1019 -39.44 36.32 -35.81
C GLN A 1019 -40.35 36.21 -34.58
N CYS A 1020 -40.87 37.37 -34.18
CA CYS A 1020 -41.96 37.57 -33.24
C CYS A 1020 -43.26 36.88 -33.69
N SER A 1021 -44.05 36.37 -32.74
CA SER A 1021 -45.47 36.73 -32.64
C SER A 1021 -46.08 36.27 -31.32
N THR A 1022 -46.84 37.20 -30.74
CA THR A 1022 -47.63 37.15 -29.52
C THR A 1022 -49.03 36.57 -29.81
N LEU A 1023 -49.75 36.16 -28.75
CA LEU A 1023 -51.21 35.90 -28.63
C LEU A 1023 -51.64 34.45 -29.00
N LEU A 1024 -52.52 33.72 -28.29
CA LEU A 1024 -53.47 34.01 -27.21
C LEU A 1024 -54.10 32.67 -26.70
N TYR A 1025 -54.66 32.70 -25.48
CA TYR A 1025 -55.67 31.78 -24.89
C TYR A 1025 -55.22 30.33 -24.57
N ASN A 1026 -55.57 29.65 -23.48
CA ASN A 1026 -56.64 29.73 -22.45
C ASN A 1026 -56.23 28.66 -21.37
N GLN A 1027 -56.22 28.86 -20.05
CA GLN A 1027 -57.30 28.61 -19.06
C GLN A 1027 -56.60 28.52 -17.67
N SER A 1028 -56.78 29.44 -16.72
CA SER A 1028 -57.82 29.49 -15.66
C SER A 1028 -57.85 28.30 -14.67
N ILE A 1029 -57.41 28.58 -13.43
CA ILE A 1029 -57.72 27.89 -12.16
C ILE A 1029 -59.18 28.23 -11.77
N PRO A 1030 -59.93 27.35 -11.07
CA PRO A 1030 -60.27 27.69 -9.67
C PRO A 1030 -60.39 26.51 -8.67
N ILE A 1031 -60.35 26.95 -7.42
CA ILE A 1031 -60.34 26.31 -6.08
C ILE A 1031 -61.64 25.58 -5.69
N SER A 1032 -61.54 24.56 -4.81
CA SER A 1032 -62.48 24.20 -3.70
C SER A 1032 -62.07 22.81 -3.16
N ASN A 1033 -62.26 22.36 -1.91
CA ASN A 1033 -62.66 22.89 -0.61
C ASN A 1033 -62.13 21.85 0.40
N ILE A 1034 -61.56 22.29 1.52
CA ILE A 1034 -61.30 21.45 2.68
C ILE A 1034 -62.48 21.65 3.62
N ASP A 1035 -63.22 20.58 3.90
CA ASP A 1035 -64.19 20.51 4.99
C ASP A 1035 -63.99 19.20 5.77
N LEU A 1036 -63.80 19.36 7.08
CA LEU A 1036 -63.83 18.32 8.11
C LEU A 1036 -65.28 18.06 8.56
N PRO A 1037 -65.61 16.83 8.99
CA PRO A 1037 -66.56 16.66 10.09
C PRO A 1037 -65.99 15.90 11.31
N LYS A 1038 -66.63 16.21 12.44
CA LYS A 1038 -66.41 15.86 13.85
C LYS A 1038 -66.93 14.44 14.21
N ASP A 1039 -66.44 13.89 15.34
CA ASP A 1039 -67.16 13.13 16.41
C ASP A 1039 -66.14 12.41 17.35
N ILE A 1040 -65.74 12.91 18.53
CA ILE A 1040 -66.21 12.80 19.96
C ILE A 1040 -66.39 11.36 20.56
N ILE A 1041 -65.80 11.15 21.77
CA ILE A 1041 -66.09 10.19 22.89
C ILE A 1041 -65.33 8.83 22.81
N ASN A 1042 -64.56 8.27 23.80
CA ASN A 1042 -64.42 8.41 25.25
C ASN A 1042 -63.09 7.82 25.82
N SER A 1043 -62.64 8.37 26.96
CA SER A 1043 -61.95 7.78 28.16
C SER A 1043 -60.66 6.94 28.04
N GLY A 1044 -59.59 7.15 28.83
CA GLY A 1044 -59.36 8.08 29.93
C GLY A 1044 -58.08 7.79 30.74
N LYS A 1045 -57.72 8.78 31.59
CA LYS A 1045 -56.77 8.80 32.74
C LYS A 1045 -55.29 8.57 32.40
N ASN A 1046 -54.28 9.26 32.94
CA ASN A 1046 -54.00 10.31 33.93
C ASN A 1046 -52.50 10.62 33.65
N SER A 1047 -51.86 11.78 33.83
CA SER A 1047 -52.05 12.92 34.71
C SER A 1047 -50.95 13.94 34.36
N GLN A 1048 -51.31 15.22 34.30
CA GLN A 1048 -50.64 16.38 34.94
C GLN A 1048 -49.15 16.68 34.61
N ILE A 1049 -48.69 17.92 34.38
CA ILE A 1049 -49.25 19.26 34.58
C ILE A 1049 -48.23 20.29 34.01
N LEU A 1050 -48.77 21.36 33.37
CA LEU A 1050 -48.35 22.79 33.32
C LEU A 1050 -46.90 23.14 32.88
N GLN A 1051 -46.63 24.23 32.14
CA GLN A 1051 -47.38 25.47 31.94
C GLN A 1051 -46.81 26.28 30.75
N THR A 1052 -47.74 26.78 29.91
CA THR A 1052 -47.82 28.10 29.22
C THR A 1052 -46.72 28.51 28.23
N ASP A 1053 -47.02 28.67 26.92
CA ASP A 1053 -47.89 29.70 26.27
C ASP A 1053 -47.41 31.14 26.55
N SER A 1054 -47.42 32.10 25.64
CA SER A 1054 -47.68 32.18 24.20
C SER A 1054 -47.48 33.67 23.86
N ASN A 1055 -46.66 33.93 22.85
CA ASN A 1055 -46.96 34.83 21.73
C ASN A 1055 -47.78 36.14 21.91
N ILE A 1056 -47.10 37.21 21.47
CA ILE A 1056 -47.56 38.33 20.60
C ILE A 1056 -47.99 39.63 21.29
N PHE A 1057 -47.18 40.68 21.10
CA PHE A 1057 -47.65 41.98 20.62
C PHE A 1057 -46.56 42.73 19.80
N VAL A 1058 -47.00 43.20 18.63
CA VAL A 1058 -46.43 44.07 17.58
C VAL A 1058 -45.23 44.97 17.97
N PRO A 1059 -44.11 44.98 17.20
CA PRO A 1059 -42.98 45.87 17.48
C PRO A 1059 -43.15 47.24 16.80
N LYS A 1060 -43.03 48.30 17.61
CA LYS A 1060 -42.59 49.61 17.15
C LYS A 1060 -41.15 49.50 16.62
N THR A 1061 -40.90 50.14 15.48
CA THR A 1061 -39.62 50.22 14.79
C THR A 1061 -38.50 50.71 15.71
N ARG A 1062 -37.58 49.79 16.05
CA ARG A 1062 -36.30 50.08 16.70
C ARG A 1062 -35.21 50.26 15.62
N PRO A 1063 -34.27 51.21 15.78
CA PRO A 1063 -33.07 51.28 14.94
C PRO A 1063 -32.21 50.02 15.13
N MET A 1064 -31.80 49.39 14.02
CA MET A 1064 -30.97 48.17 14.04
C MET A 1064 -29.69 48.37 14.85
N THR A 1065 -29.31 47.36 15.63
CA THR A 1065 -28.01 47.33 16.31
C THR A 1065 -26.86 47.12 15.32
N GLN A 1066 -25.64 47.43 15.72
CA GLN A 1066 -24.45 47.24 14.87
C GLN A 1066 -24.30 45.78 14.39
N ASP A 1067 -24.68 44.81 15.21
CA ASP A 1067 -24.66 43.39 14.87
C ASP A 1067 -25.78 43.01 13.88
N GLU A 1068 -26.96 43.61 14.00
CA GLU A 1068 -28.06 43.43 13.05
C GLU A 1068 -27.77 44.10 11.70
N ILE A 1069 -27.07 45.25 11.70
CA ILE A 1069 -26.57 45.89 10.47
C ILE A 1069 -25.49 45.01 9.83
N ALA A 1070 -24.61 44.38 10.62
CA ALA A 1070 -23.60 43.46 10.13
C ALA A 1070 -24.21 42.18 9.54
N GLU A 1071 -25.25 41.63 10.17
CA GLU A 1071 -25.97 40.44 9.70
C GLU A 1071 -26.81 40.76 8.45
N HIS A 1072 -27.44 41.94 8.39
CA HIS A 1072 -28.17 42.40 7.21
C HIS A 1072 -27.21 42.71 6.05
N ALA A 1073 -26.06 43.33 6.32
CA ALA A 1073 -25.01 43.55 5.33
C ALA A 1073 -24.42 42.22 4.82
N ARG A 1074 -24.24 41.23 5.70
CA ARG A 1074 -23.81 39.87 5.36
C ARG A 1074 -24.84 39.14 4.49
N LEU A 1075 -26.13 39.28 4.76
CA LEU A 1075 -27.22 38.70 3.95
C LEU A 1075 -27.41 39.41 2.61
N VAL A 1076 -27.24 40.74 2.56
CA VAL A 1076 -27.23 41.52 1.31
C VAL A 1076 -26.00 41.17 0.47
N TYR A 1077 -24.84 40.98 1.10
CA TYR A 1077 -23.61 40.52 0.45
C TYR A 1077 -23.73 39.09 -0.07
N GLN A 1078 -24.36 38.18 0.67
CA GLN A 1078 -24.64 36.81 0.22
C GLN A 1078 -25.67 36.77 -0.93
N ARG A 1079 -26.67 37.67 -0.94
CA ARG A 1079 -27.61 37.81 -2.06
C ARG A 1079 -27.01 38.52 -3.28
N ALA A 1080 -26.03 39.41 -3.08
CA ALA A 1080 -25.27 40.03 -4.17
C ALA A 1080 -24.29 39.03 -4.81
N LEU A 1081 -23.73 38.10 -4.04
CA LEU A 1081 -22.90 36.99 -4.54
C LEU A 1081 -23.68 35.94 -5.37
N GLN A 1082 -25.01 35.89 -5.24
CA GLN A 1082 -25.87 35.00 -6.02
C GLN A 1082 -26.45 35.64 -7.30
N ARG A 1083 -26.13 36.91 -7.63
CA ARG A 1083 -26.54 37.57 -8.88
C ARG A 1083 -25.33 38.11 -9.65
N ASN A 1084 -25.17 37.62 -10.88
CA ASN A 1084 -24.18 37.97 -11.91
C ASN A 1084 -23.60 39.41 -11.85
N GLN A 1085 -22.27 39.51 -11.92
CA GLN A 1085 -21.55 40.78 -12.01
C GLN A 1085 -20.72 40.87 -13.30
N LEU A 1086 -21.30 41.47 -14.34
CA LEU A 1086 -20.56 42.03 -15.48
C LEU A 1086 -20.29 43.53 -15.27
N GLN A 1087 -21.13 44.21 -14.49
CA GLN A 1087 -21.06 45.65 -14.25
C GLN A 1087 -19.92 46.03 -13.28
N GLN A 1088 -19.72 45.27 -12.20
CA GLN A 1088 -18.64 45.54 -11.24
C GLN A 1088 -17.25 45.30 -11.82
N HIS A 1089 -17.10 44.39 -12.80
CA HIS A 1089 -15.84 44.19 -13.51
C HIS A 1089 -15.47 45.43 -14.36
N ASN A 1090 -16.45 46.04 -15.04
CA ASN A 1090 -16.20 47.22 -15.88
C ASN A 1090 -15.86 48.46 -15.04
N ASP A 1091 -16.49 48.64 -13.88
CA ASP A 1091 -16.18 49.75 -12.98
C ASP A 1091 -14.80 49.59 -12.32
N LEU A 1092 -14.42 48.36 -11.97
CA LEU A 1092 -13.08 48.05 -11.43
C LEU A 1092 -11.98 48.24 -12.47
N MET A 1093 -12.22 47.83 -13.72
CA MET A 1093 -11.26 48.01 -14.82
C MET A 1093 -11.12 49.48 -15.21
N LYS A 1094 -12.22 50.24 -15.21
CA LYS A 1094 -12.17 51.69 -15.44
C LYS A 1094 -11.36 52.40 -14.34
N HIS A 1095 -11.59 52.05 -13.08
CA HIS A 1095 -10.81 52.59 -11.96
C HIS A 1095 -9.33 52.20 -12.02
N PHE A 1096 -9.02 50.99 -12.48
CA PHE A 1096 -7.66 50.50 -12.70
C PHE A 1096 -6.92 51.29 -13.80
N TYR A 1097 -7.58 51.59 -14.92
CA TYR A 1097 -6.98 52.39 -16.01
C TYR A 1097 -6.83 53.87 -15.65
N ASP A 1098 -7.80 54.44 -14.91
CA ASP A 1098 -7.72 55.81 -14.41
C ASP A 1098 -6.59 55.98 -13.37
N THR A 1099 -6.32 54.94 -12.56
CA THR A 1099 -5.24 54.93 -11.56
C THR A 1099 -3.85 54.78 -12.18
N LEU A 1100 -3.74 54.18 -13.37
CA LEU A 1100 -2.48 53.96 -14.08
C LEU A 1100 -2.11 55.09 -15.06
N ASN A 1101 -2.98 56.09 -15.24
CA ASN A 1101 -2.76 57.24 -16.13
C ASN A 1101 -2.39 56.85 -17.58
N ILE A 1102 -2.93 55.71 -18.06
CA ILE A 1102 -2.73 55.21 -19.43
C ILE A 1102 -3.87 55.75 -20.29
N LYS A 1103 -3.58 56.78 -21.11
CA LYS A 1103 -4.51 57.31 -22.11
C LYS A 1103 -4.47 56.45 -23.38
N GLN A 1104 -5.37 55.49 -23.52
CA GLN A 1104 -6.17 55.20 -24.73
C GLN A 1104 -6.83 53.82 -24.62
N TYR A 1105 -8.15 53.81 -24.56
CA TYR A 1105 -9.00 52.67 -24.88
C TYR A 1105 -9.67 53.02 -26.22
N ASP A 1106 -9.23 52.39 -27.32
CA ASP A 1106 -9.88 52.55 -28.63
C ASP A 1106 -10.70 51.30 -28.95
N SER A 1107 -11.99 51.52 -29.15
CA SER A 1107 -13.03 50.50 -29.28
C SER A 1107 -13.27 50.11 -30.74
N SER A 1108 -12.22 49.83 -31.50
CA SER A 1108 -12.34 49.43 -32.91
C SER A 1108 -11.35 48.33 -33.29
N THR A 1109 -11.72 47.08 -33.07
CA THR A 1109 -11.17 45.94 -33.83
C THR A 1109 -12.16 44.76 -33.86
N ASN A 1110 -13.36 45.03 -34.37
CA ASN A 1110 -14.21 44.01 -34.99
C ASN A 1110 -14.14 44.25 -36.50
N ASN A 1111 -13.21 43.57 -37.18
CA ASN A 1111 -13.25 43.23 -38.61
C ASN A 1111 -11.90 42.64 -39.02
N ILE A 1112 -11.86 41.33 -39.27
CA ILE A 1112 -11.19 40.63 -40.40
C ILE A 1112 -11.40 39.12 -40.14
N ILE A 1113 -12.53 38.61 -40.61
CA ILE A 1113 -12.70 37.21 -41.00
C ILE A 1113 -13.44 37.23 -42.34
N LYS A 1114 -12.71 36.98 -43.43
CA LYS A 1114 -13.19 36.43 -44.70
C LYS A 1114 -12.00 36.20 -45.62
N LEU A 1115 -11.98 35.04 -46.30
CA LEU A 1115 -10.99 34.49 -47.25
C LEU A 1115 -9.87 33.70 -46.52
N VAL A 1116 -9.62 32.40 -46.71
CA VAL A 1116 -9.89 31.44 -47.82
C VAL A 1116 -9.87 30.00 -47.26
N ASN A 1117 -10.82 29.16 -47.68
CA ASN A 1117 -10.70 27.70 -47.76
C ASN A 1117 -10.41 27.37 -49.23
N ASN A 1118 -9.30 26.69 -49.53
CA ASN A 1118 -9.14 25.61 -50.55
C ASN A 1118 -7.67 25.41 -50.98
N ASN A 1119 -7.25 24.14 -50.88
CA ASN A 1119 -6.41 23.30 -51.74
C ASN A 1119 -5.14 23.83 -52.47
N ASP A 1120 -4.18 22.89 -52.55
CA ASP A 1120 -3.00 22.78 -53.44
C ASP A 1120 -1.67 23.43 -53.00
N VAL A 1121 -0.77 22.58 -52.45
CA VAL A 1121 0.65 22.25 -52.84
C VAL A 1121 1.47 23.32 -53.62
N PRO A 1122 2.83 23.46 -53.57
CA PRO A 1122 3.92 22.94 -52.68
C PRO A 1122 4.99 23.98 -52.20
N SER A 1123 5.94 23.48 -51.38
CA SER A 1123 7.40 23.76 -51.34
C SER A 1123 8.03 25.10 -50.85
N VAL A 1124 8.78 24.98 -49.72
CA VAL A 1124 10.22 25.36 -49.51
C VAL A 1124 10.52 26.88 -49.26
N PRO A 1125 11.60 27.29 -48.53
CA PRO A 1125 12.21 26.87 -47.25
C PRO A 1125 12.57 28.07 -46.31
N ASN A 1126 13.20 27.78 -45.15
CA ASN A 1126 14.12 28.64 -44.39
C ASN A 1126 13.68 30.06 -43.97
N VAL A 1127 13.40 30.25 -42.67
CA VAL A 1127 14.04 31.33 -41.89
C VAL A 1127 14.33 30.80 -40.48
N GLY A 1128 15.61 30.74 -40.14
CA GLY A 1128 16.09 30.37 -38.82
C GLY A 1128 15.97 31.50 -37.79
N ASN A 1129 16.16 31.10 -36.53
CA ASN A 1129 16.47 31.93 -35.36
C ASN A 1129 15.53 33.12 -35.08
N ILE A 1130 14.73 32.98 -34.01
CA ILE A 1130 14.83 33.82 -32.82
C ILE A 1130 14.29 32.99 -31.65
N GLY A 1131 15.18 32.68 -30.71
CA GLY A 1131 14.81 32.18 -29.40
C GLY A 1131 14.33 33.30 -28.48
N LYS A 1132 13.61 32.89 -27.44
CA LYS A 1132 13.11 33.65 -26.28
C LYS A 1132 11.92 34.57 -26.54
N ILE A 1133 10.74 34.12 -26.10
CA ILE A 1133 10.03 34.67 -24.92
C ILE A 1133 9.50 33.48 -24.11
#